data_AF-C1FDR1-F1
#
_entry.id   AF-C1FDR1-F1
#
_cell.length_a   1.000
_cell.length_b   1.000
_cell.length_c   1.000
_cell.angle_alpha   90.00
_cell.angle_beta   90.00
_cell.angle_gamma   90.00
#
_symmetry.space_group_name_H-M   'P 1'
#
loop_
_entity.id
_entity.type
_entity.pdbx_description
1 polymer ?
#
loop_
_entity_poly.entity_id
_entity_poly.type
_entity_poly.pdbx_seq_one_letter_code
_entity_poly.pdbx_strand_id
1 'polypeptide(L)'
;MACPHARTGPLYPQKHATQRQLSQQQRSKYTVARTSRTETSSPSSIIPSGEPTTEPVCSDTSFRKTGRAAGRPIGDLVAGPVLRNSDYGEHAAAFLSGNFQPIIYETSAVIEISHGETGQSSSLKSDRQPLDFIGNLPVDFPGGKFIYVGPNPKFSREHYKAWGKGPGQAQAKEHTSSGWHHWFEGDGMIYAVDFGRRYDEREVGNYGRFDLQDNESVSKSGPASRKLTFRNRYVRTKSWHDELRRGMRLFRPLMNASGEAFLPNAIANLIFGGNFLKDSANTALCFFANRLFALQDTMPPWELNQITLETTGPCDFDGSLPFFVPFTAHPKVAPGTGHLLFFGFNPVYPPHCTIGSVSPDGVVGPLKPLWHNAAHGATFMHDFCLTEHYTILFEGSMNIRPLRMLKGVHPLQYDRSQLARFGLIRRDKNANMSEVVWCKCTEAEMVYHFVNAWEDSHTGEIVVIGVREDGFFHGALAATGTREWITKTLDQGTSVPRMHEWRIDPSRGEVVSERWLFDDIVEVPRINDSFTGVQNQYAYAGRIHTASLSQEAQLKFDAVIKYDMNTGMKQVYEHGSGRYGMEAQFVPRSSSVPDKDESTQHGESSSEDDGWLVLFVHDEGDANMSAAEGCSECIILDAKRIQEGPIARIMLPTRVPYGAHAMWCPLADDSDHHPASSKHESMLSMIPPEPRAFAISEGQHRALLGAVMTGVLRAASGLFVNGWRPWIAIDDREQYAFIRMFGFRLDELNSLGMFRKEQIETESKSGHIFGDIFALPAGIAIESALPSLTLFELEGCGDCRLVRETLSMLDIACTHRPCPHGAVRNRLAAAAAQTQTLGKRLDEYIYPEDAKLPYLEDERTGVRIAGADQIIEYLYSEYLDGAAPPPMLSSGKLAAMFAQIAVDARGSAKGSDEISPFRRGPSGAFYSRPARTPEKPLQLWAYEASPFCALVRETLSELELSYVLQPCARGSPRRTHLMSRTGGTFQVPFLEDPNTGVAIFESSAIINYLRSRYLQL
;
A
#
# COMPACT_ATOMS: atom_id res chain seq x y z
N MET A 1 54.59 -26.88 -8.44
CA MET A 1 55.78 -26.92 -7.55
C MET A 1 56.43 -25.54 -7.65
N ALA A 2 56.97 -24.85 -6.63
CA ALA A 2 56.95 -24.93 -5.17
C ALA A 2 57.95 -23.82 -4.76
N CYS A 3 57.54 -22.80 -4.00
CA CYS A 3 58.45 -21.73 -3.54
C CYS A 3 59.28 -22.18 -2.32
N PRO A 4 60.32 -21.41 -1.93
CA PRO A 4 60.20 -20.69 -0.65
C PRO A 4 60.85 -19.28 -0.57
N HIS A 5 60.58 -18.64 0.58
CA HIS A 5 60.90 -17.29 1.10
C HIS A 5 62.42 -16.90 1.21
N ALA A 6 62.87 -15.73 1.74
CA ALA A 6 62.24 -14.76 2.66
C ALA A 6 62.93 -13.37 2.81
N ARG A 7 62.12 -12.35 3.20
CA ARG A 7 62.44 -11.12 4.02
C ARG A 7 63.47 -10.11 3.41
N THR A 8 63.52 -8.81 3.75
CA THR A 8 63.21 -8.02 4.98
C THR A 8 62.52 -6.64 4.73
N GLY A 9 62.21 -5.87 5.79
CA GLY A 9 61.84 -4.42 5.77
C GLY A 9 62.82 -3.57 6.63
N PRO A 10 62.47 -2.38 7.21
CA PRO A 10 61.14 -1.73 7.33
C PRO A 10 61.07 -0.16 7.29
N LEU A 11 59.84 0.40 7.47
CA LEU A 11 59.44 1.70 8.12
C LEU A 11 59.74 3.13 7.51
N TYR A 12 58.64 3.86 7.25
CA TYR A 12 58.25 5.29 7.53
C TYR A 12 59.28 6.35 8.02
N PRO A 13 59.13 7.68 7.69
CA PRO A 13 57.94 8.49 8.09
C PRO A 13 57.47 9.65 7.15
N GLN A 14 56.35 10.31 7.53
CA GLN A 14 55.85 11.60 6.99
C GLN A 14 56.15 12.78 7.93
N LYS A 15 56.22 14.03 7.41
CA LYS A 15 55.50 15.25 7.89
C LYS A 15 55.92 16.56 7.18
N HIS A 16 54.95 17.47 7.00
CA HIS A 16 54.95 18.97 6.99
C HIS A 16 56.18 19.81 6.49
N ALA A 17 56.04 21.04 5.94
CA ALA A 17 54.91 21.81 5.39
C ALA A 17 55.34 23.16 4.73
N THR A 18 54.40 23.83 4.05
CA THR A 18 54.24 25.30 3.85
C THR A 18 55.15 26.16 2.93
N GLN A 19 54.45 26.82 1.99
CA GLN A 19 54.53 28.23 1.53
C GLN A 19 55.56 28.74 0.48
N ARG A 20 55.03 29.65 -0.37
CA ARG A 20 55.67 30.78 -1.10
C ARG A 20 56.61 30.43 -2.29
N GLN A 21 56.70 31.25 -3.35
CA GLN A 21 55.81 32.28 -3.94
C GLN A 21 56.31 32.64 -5.37
N LEU A 22 55.52 33.42 -6.15
CA LEU A 22 55.95 34.26 -7.29
C LEU A 22 56.58 33.56 -8.53
N SER A 23 55.85 33.47 -9.66
CA SER A 23 55.90 34.46 -10.78
C SER A 23 56.83 34.02 -11.94
N GLN A 24 56.81 34.52 -13.19
CA GLN A 24 56.01 35.56 -13.88
C GLN A 24 56.13 35.38 -15.43
N GLN A 25 55.41 36.20 -16.22
CA GLN A 25 55.68 36.58 -17.64
C GLN A 25 55.15 35.66 -18.79
N GLN A 26 54.75 36.17 -19.97
CA GLN A 26 54.31 37.53 -20.38
C GLN A 26 53.55 37.52 -21.74
N ARG A 27 52.40 38.22 -21.81
CA ARG A 27 51.86 39.04 -22.95
C ARG A 27 51.55 38.28 -24.29
N SER A 28 50.84 38.83 -25.28
CA SER A 28 50.35 40.19 -25.64
C SER A 28 49.08 40.07 -26.51
N LYS A 29 48.23 41.05 -26.89
CA LYS A 29 48.05 42.53 -26.72
C LYS A 29 46.59 42.85 -27.17
N TYR A 30 45.99 44.06 -27.21
CA TYR A 30 46.50 45.43 -26.98
C TYR A 30 45.56 46.29 -26.09
N THR A 31 44.93 47.37 -26.58
CA THR A 31 44.26 48.45 -25.78
C THR A 31 43.41 49.38 -26.68
N VAL A 32 42.38 50.06 -26.14
CA VAL A 32 41.75 51.40 -26.49
C VAL A 32 40.26 51.39 -26.05
N ALA A 33 39.68 52.38 -25.35
CA ALA A 33 40.21 53.47 -24.51
C ALA A 33 39.13 53.99 -23.51
N ARG A 34 39.52 54.88 -22.58
CA ARG A 34 38.67 55.55 -21.55
C ARG A 34 38.44 57.02 -21.88
N THR A 35 37.35 57.61 -21.38
CA THR A 35 37.34 58.85 -20.54
C THR A 35 35.96 59.12 -19.90
N SER A 36 35.85 60.13 -19.01
CA SER A 36 34.64 60.50 -18.26
C SER A 36 34.64 61.99 -17.87
N ARG A 37 33.45 62.62 -17.63
CA ARG A 37 33.16 63.62 -16.56
C ARG A 37 31.80 64.36 -16.69
N THR A 38 31.13 64.60 -15.53
CA THR A 38 30.32 65.80 -15.06
C THR A 38 29.33 66.51 -16.01
N GLU A 39 28.13 67.03 -15.66
CA GLU A 39 27.56 67.59 -14.42
C GLU A 39 26.10 68.14 -14.66
N THR A 40 25.29 68.31 -13.59
CA THR A 40 24.07 69.19 -13.48
C THR A 40 22.84 68.92 -14.39
N SER A 41 21.57 69.10 -13.99
CA SER A 41 20.94 69.83 -12.86
C SER A 41 19.53 69.26 -12.50
N SER A 42 18.92 69.77 -11.42
CA SER A 42 17.51 69.58 -11.03
C SER A 42 16.86 70.94 -10.73
N PRO A 43 15.52 71.01 -10.57
CA PRO A 43 15.03 71.40 -9.24
C PRO A 43 13.76 70.65 -8.74
N SER A 44 13.48 70.89 -7.45
CA SER A 44 12.42 70.36 -6.57
C SER A 44 10.97 70.50 -7.08
N SER A 45 9.99 69.72 -6.60
CA SER A 45 9.43 69.71 -5.22
C SER A 45 8.23 68.72 -5.13
N ILE A 46 7.64 68.29 -3.99
CA ILE A 46 7.86 68.52 -2.54
C ILE A 46 7.37 67.29 -1.69
N ILE A 47 7.42 67.36 -0.35
CA ILE A 47 7.04 66.34 0.67
C ILE A 47 6.34 67.06 1.87
N PRO A 48 5.58 66.42 2.82
CA PRO A 48 5.84 65.09 3.44
C PRO A 48 4.67 64.22 3.99
N SER A 49 5.05 63.02 4.49
CA SER A 49 4.56 62.27 5.68
C SER A 49 3.10 61.79 5.86
N GLY A 50 2.92 60.52 6.28
CA GLY A 50 1.70 60.03 6.94
C GLY A 50 1.59 58.50 7.15
N GLU A 51 2.24 57.96 8.19
CA GLU A 51 1.84 56.69 8.85
C GLU A 51 1.15 57.06 10.19
N PRO A 52 0.10 56.35 10.66
CA PRO A 52 0.36 55.11 11.41
C PRO A 52 -0.70 53.98 11.33
N THR A 53 -0.27 52.82 11.82
CA THR A 53 -1.00 51.63 12.31
C THR A 53 -2.51 51.70 12.60
N THR A 54 -3.25 50.66 12.20
CA THR A 54 -4.20 49.92 13.08
C THR A 54 -4.65 48.59 12.44
N GLU A 55 -4.65 47.50 13.21
CA GLU A 55 -5.61 46.40 13.02
C GLU A 55 -6.94 46.77 13.71
N PRO A 56 -8.08 46.14 13.35
CA PRO A 56 -8.52 45.07 14.24
C PRO A 56 -9.23 43.86 13.58
N VAL A 57 -8.84 42.67 14.03
CA VAL A 57 -9.70 41.58 14.55
C VAL A 57 -11.19 41.52 14.12
N CYS A 58 -11.50 40.51 13.31
CA CYS A 58 -12.60 39.52 13.41
C CYS A 58 -13.99 39.90 14.00
N SER A 59 -15.06 39.76 13.19
CA SER A 59 -16.47 39.40 13.53
C SER A 59 -17.38 39.66 12.29
N ASP A 60 -18.54 39.04 12.05
CA ASP A 60 -19.15 37.81 12.60
C ASP A 60 -20.00 37.11 11.50
N THR A 61 -20.55 35.96 11.84
CA THR A 61 -21.57 35.14 11.16
C THR A 61 -22.72 35.90 10.48
N SER A 62 -23.11 35.45 9.27
CA SER A 62 -24.52 35.52 8.83
C SER A 62 -24.87 34.47 7.77
N PHE A 63 -25.56 33.40 8.19
CA PHE A 63 -26.22 32.46 7.27
C PHE A 63 -27.64 32.96 6.97
N ARG A 64 -27.95 33.34 5.72
CA ARG A 64 -29.34 33.45 5.24
C ARG A 64 -29.50 32.90 3.82
N LYS A 65 -30.42 31.95 3.67
CA LYS A 65 -30.85 31.39 2.38
C LYS A 65 -31.80 32.36 1.67
N THR A 66 -31.58 32.62 0.38
CA THR A 66 -32.59 32.55 -0.71
C THR A 66 -31.96 32.93 -2.04
N GLY A 67 -32.13 32.12 -3.08
CA GLY A 67 -31.72 32.47 -4.46
C GLY A 67 -31.53 31.26 -5.37
N ARG A 68 -32.46 31.02 -6.30
CA ARG A 68 -32.30 30.07 -7.43
C ARG A 68 -31.82 30.86 -8.65
N ALA A 69 -30.61 30.60 -9.14
CA ALA A 69 -30.21 30.83 -10.54
C ALA A 69 -28.85 30.17 -10.83
N ALA A 70 -28.66 29.71 -12.08
CA ALA A 70 -27.39 29.30 -12.72
C ALA A 70 -26.44 28.36 -11.94
N GLY A 71 -26.21 27.16 -12.48
CA GLY A 71 -25.12 26.30 -12.02
C GLY A 71 -23.76 26.95 -12.26
N ARG A 72 -22.92 27.06 -11.23
CA ARG A 72 -21.50 27.35 -11.41
C ARG A 72 -20.80 26.12 -12.02
N PRO A 73 -19.83 26.28 -12.93
CA PRO A 73 -18.90 25.20 -13.25
C PRO A 73 -18.21 24.71 -11.97
N ILE A 74 -17.97 23.41 -11.87
CA ILE A 74 -17.16 22.83 -10.80
C ILE A 74 -15.71 23.25 -11.07
N GLY A 75 -15.13 24.06 -10.18
CA GLY A 75 -13.84 24.72 -10.40
C GLY A 75 -12.65 23.76 -10.48
N ASP A 76 -12.80 22.57 -9.90
CA ASP A 76 -11.75 21.54 -9.82
C ASP A 76 -11.54 20.75 -11.12
N LEU A 77 -12.29 21.09 -12.18
CA LEU A 77 -12.31 20.37 -13.46
C LEU A 77 -11.28 20.87 -14.50
N VAL A 78 -10.55 21.96 -14.22
CA VAL A 78 -9.69 22.66 -15.18
C VAL A 78 -8.20 22.44 -14.88
N ALA A 79 -7.40 22.30 -15.94
CA ALA A 79 -5.95 22.17 -15.91
C ALA A 79 -5.25 23.31 -15.15
N GLY A 80 -4.24 22.96 -14.35
CA GLY A 80 -3.29 23.93 -13.79
C GLY A 80 -2.18 24.22 -14.82
N PRO A 81 -1.63 25.45 -14.88
CA PRO A 81 -0.64 25.79 -15.90
C PRO A 81 0.66 24.97 -15.75
N VAL A 82 1.28 24.71 -16.91
CA VAL A 82 2.57 23.99 -17.05
C VAL A 82 3.61 24.53 -16.05
N LEU A 83 4.37 23.60 -15.48
CA LEU A 83 5.30 23.86 -14.39
C LEU A 83 6.54 24.57 -14.94
N ARG A 84 6.87 25.77 -14.44
CA ARG A 84 8.19 26.36 -14.73
C ARG A 84 9.22 25.79 -13.75
N ASN A 85 10.47 25.63 -14.18
CA ASN A 85 11.57 25.14 -13.33
C ASN A 85 11.73 25.95 -12.03
N SER A 86 11.38 27.25 -12.07
CA SER A 86 11.30 28.16 -10.91
C SER A 86 10.35 27.69 -9.80
N ASP A 87 9.29 26.97 -10.14
CA ASP A 87 8.16 26.68 -9.25
C ASP A 87 8.42 25.49 -8.32
N TYR A 88 9.58 24.84 -8.48
CA TYR A 88 9.94 23.54 -7.91
C TYR A 88 11.42 23.45 -7.52
N GLY A 89 12.33 24.04 -8.31
CA GLY A 89 13.77 23.95 -8.08
C GLY A 89 14.37 22.66 -8.66
N GLU A 90 15.71 22.58 -8.67
CA GLU A 90 16.45 21.62 -9.52
C GLU A 90 16.08 20.16 -9.31
N HIS A 91 15.82 19.76 -8.05
CA HIS A 91 15.47 18.40 -7.66
C HIS A 91 14.03 17.99 -7.98
N ALA A 92 13.08 18.91 -8.06
CA ALA A 92 11.66 18.56 -8.05
C ALA A 92 11.06 18.35 -9.46
N ALA A 93 11.93 18.11 -10.44
CA ALA A 93 11.63 17.43 -11.70
C ALA A 93 12.27 16.01 -11.77
N ALA A 94 12.89 15.54 -10.70
CA ALA A 94 13.72 14.34 -10.73
C ALA A 94 12.92 13.07 -11.06
N PHE A 95 13.27 12.51 -12.21
CA PHE A 95 13.05 11.14 -12.66
C PHE A 95 11.59 10.71 -12.91
N LEU A 96 11.37 10.30 -14.17
CA LEU A 96 10.09 9.80 -14.72
C LEU A 96 8.88 10.78 -14.59
N SER A 97 9.10 12.05 -14.25
CA SER A 97 8.03 13.02 -14.01
C SER A 97 7.36 13.55 -15.30
N GLY A 98 6.78 12.67 -16.10
CA GLY A 98 5.93 13.03 -17.24
C GLY A 98 4.83 14.00 -16.82
N ASN A 99 4.66 15.07 -17.62
CA ASN A 99 3.80 16.25 -17.40
C ASN A 99 2.76 16.09 -16.27
N PHE A 100 3.20 16.45 -15.04
CA PHE A 100 2.66 16.13 -13.69
C PHE A 100 1.17 16.44 -13.41
N GLN A 101 0.41 16.88 -14.40
CA GLN A 101 -1.02 17.06 -14.28
C GLN A 101 -1.73 15.71 -14.09
N PRO A 102 -2.56 15.54 -13.05
CA PRO A 102 -3.32 14.32 -12.82
C PRO A 102 -4.41 14.13 -13.88
N ILE A 103 -4.57 12.91 -14.39
CA ILE A 103 -5.78 12.52 -15.15
C ILE A 103 -6.87 12.18 -14.12
N ILE A 104 -7.64 13.18 -13.71
CA ILE A 104 -8.74 13.02 -12.72
C ILE A 104 -10.03 12.43 -13.32
N TYR A 105 -10.03 12.06 -14.60
CA TYR A 105 -11.20 11.59 -15.33
C TYR A 105 -11.02 10.16 -15.83
N GLU A 106 -11.95 9.28 -15.47
CA GLU A 106 -12.14 8.01 -16.15
C GLU A 106 -12.97 8.24 -17.42
N THR A 107 -12.48 7.71 -18.55
CA THR A 107 -13.02 7.91 -19.90
C THR A 107 -13.38 6.55 -20.49
N SER A 108 -14.31 6.52 -21.43
CA SER A 108 -14.54 5.37 -22.31
C SER A 108 -15.02 5.86 -23.66
N ALA A 109 -14.34 5.45 -24.73
CA ALA A 109 -14.64 5.86 -26.10
C ALA A 109 -14.56 4.65 -27.04
N VAL A 110 -15.38 4.66 -28.08
CA VAL A 110 -15.56 3.55 -29.02
C VAL A 110 -15.45 4.08 -30.44
N ILE A 111 -14.82 3.32 -31.33
CA ILE A 111 -14.91 3.48 -32.78
C ILE A 111 -15.07 2.10 -33.41
N GLU A 112 -15.85 2.02 -34.49
CA GLU A 112 -15.94 0.81 -35.30
C GLU A 112 -15.22 1.08 -36.63
N ILE A 113 -14.26 0.22 -36.97
CA ILE A 113 -13.45 0.34 -38.18
C ILE A 113 -13.87 -0.75 -39.17
N SER A 114 -13.96 -0.37 -40.44
CA SER A 114 -14.21 -1.28 -41.57
C SER A 114 -12.89 -1.58 -42.26
N HIS A 115 -12.60 -2.85 -42.56
CA HIS A 115 -11.38 -3.19 -43.31
C HIS A 115 -11.38 -2.51 -44.70
N GLY A 116 -10.49 -1.53 -44.88
CA GLY A 116 -10.25 -0.83 -46.15
C GLY A 116 -10.70 0.64 -46.20
N GLU A 117 -11.38 1.17 -45.17
CA GLU A 117 -11.85 2.56 -45.14
C GLU A 117 -11.51 3.27 -43.81
N THR A 118 -11.26 4.58 -43.88
CA THR A 118 -11.08 5.44 -42.70
C THR A 118 -12.42 5.67 -42.00
N GLY A 119 -12.69 4.90 -40.94
CA GLY A 119 -13.94 4.98 -40.18
C GLY A 119 -14.14 6.34 -39.50
N GLN A 120 -15.37 6.86 -39.49
CA GLN A 120 -15.73 8.09 -38.78
C GLN A 120 -16.41 7.79 -37.44
N SER A 121 -16.07 8.58 -36.42
CA SER A 121 -16.48 8.34 -35.03
C SER A 121 -17.95 8.67 -34.75
N SER A 122 -18.65 7.77 -34.03
CA SER A 122 -20.01 7.98 -33.50
C SER A 122 -19.96 8.32 -32.01
N SER A 123 -19.77 9.59 -31.67
CA SER A 123 -19.59 10.01 -30.26
C SER A 123 -20.91 10.21 -29.50
N LEU A 124 -20.99 9.63 -28.31
CA LEU A 124 -21.89 10.12 -27.27
C LEU A 124 -21.29 11.43 -26.70
N LYS A 125 -22.01 12.53 -26.92
CA LYS A 125 -21.61 13.93 -26.64
C LYS A 125 -20.63 14.11 -25.46
N SER A 126 -19.41 14.52 -25.77
CA SER A 126 -18.45 15.09 -24.81
C SER A 126 -17.59 16.15 -25.48
N ASP A 127 -17.17 17.18 -24.74
CA ASP A 127 -16.40 18.32 -25.27
C ASP A 127 -14.89 18.01 -25.43
N ARG A 128 -14.55 16.81 -25.91
CA ARG A 128 -13.17 16.33 -26.12
C ARG A 128 -13.02 15.70 -27.50
N GLN A 129 -11.78 15.56 -27.96
CA GLN A 129 -11.52 14.92 -29.26
C GLN A 129 -12.09 13.48 -29.30
N PRO A 130 -12.69 13.06 -30.43
CA PRO A 130 -13.14 11.69 -30.60
C PRO A 130 -11.95 10.71 -30.60
N LEU A 131 -12.22 9.45 -30.27
CA LEU A 131 -11.33 8.34 -30.61
C LEU A 131 -11.33 8.19 -32.14
N ASP A 132 -10.15 8.25 -32.76
CA ASP A 132 -9.97 8.27 -34.23
C ASP A 132 -8.90 7.25 -34.67
N PHE A 133 -8.95 6.80 -35.92
CA PHE A 133 -8.14 5.70 -36.45
C PHE A 133 -7.53 6.02 -37.81
N ILE A 134 -6.19 5.95 -37.89
CA ILE A 134 -5.39 6.27 -39.08
C ILE A 134 -4.56 5.04 -39.47
N GLY A 135 -4.53 4.70 -40.77
CA GLY A 135 -3.80 3.55 -41.30
C GLY A 135 -4.72 2.35 -41.55
N ASN A 136 -4.17 1.13 -41.49
CA ASN A 136 -4.94 -0.11 -41.67
C ASN A 136 -4.49 -1.16 -40.66
N LEU A 137 -5.46 -1.78 -39.96
CA LEU A 137 -5.18 -2.92 -39.10
C LEU A 137 -5.13 -4.20 -39.96
N PRO A 138 -4.06 -5.01 -39.89
CA PRO A 138 -3.97 -6.27 -40.63
C PRO A 138 -5.08 -7.26 -40.27
N VAL A 139 -5.43 -8.12 -41.23
CA VAL A 139 -6.52 -9.12 -41.14
C VAL A 139 -6.22 -10.20 -40.08
N ASP A 140 -4.94 -10.44 -39.84
CA ASP A 140 -4.35 -11.40 -38.91
C ASP A 140 -3.98 -10.80 -37.54
N PHE A 141 -4.22 -9.50 -37.33
CA PHE A 141 -4.01 -8.86 -36.03
C PHE A 141 -4.99 -9.46 -34.97
N PRO A 142 -4.50 -10.11 -33.89
CA PRO A 142 -5.33 -10.92 -33.01
C PRO A 142 -6.34 -10.10 -32.22
N GLY A 143 -7.40 -10.78 -31.75
CA GLY A 143 -8.28 -10.25 -30.71
C GLY A 143 -7.55 -10.10 -29.38
N GLY A 144 -7.71 -8.96 -28.72
CA GLY A 144 -7.19 -8.77 -27.36
C GLY A 144 -7.23 -7.32 -26.91
N LYS A 145 -6.51 -7.03 -25.83
CA LYS A 145 -6.46 -5.73 -25.17
C LYS A 145 -5.01 -5.37 -24.91
N PHE A 146 -4.56 -4.26 -25.47
CA PHE A 146 -3.32 -3.62 -25.03
C PHE A 146 -3.63 -2.84 -23.76
N ILE A 147 -2.97 -3.17 -22.65
CA ILE A 147 -3.23 -2.58 -21.33
C ILE A 147 -1.92 -2.05 -20.74
N TYR A 148 -1.97 -0.85 -20.18
CA TYR A 148 -0.85 -0.15 -19.56
C TYR A 148 -1.23 0.30 -18.17
N VAL A 149 -0.29 0.32 -17.22
CA VAL A 149 -0.49 0.94 -15.91
C VAL A 149 0.62 1.95 -15.62
N GLY A 150 0.25 3.04 -14.94
CA GLY A 150 1.22 4.03 -14.49
C GLY A 150 0.81 4.75 -13.21
N PRO A 151 1.77 5.35 -12.50
CA PRO A 151 1.48 6.29 -11.43
C PRO A 151 0.80 7.55 -11.97
N ASN A 152 -0.42 7.79 -11.52
CA ASN A 152 -1.24 8.95 -11.82
C ASN A 152 -1.74 9.55 -10.48
N PRO A 153 -1.20 10.69 -10.02
CA PRO A 153 -1.70 11.36 -8.83
C PRO A 153 -3.20 11.71 -8.98
N LYS A 154 -3.94 11.82 -7.85
CA LYS A 154 -5.39 12.05 -7.85
C LYS A 154 -5.85 13.39 -7.26
N PHE A 155 -4.94 14.15 -6.65
CA PHE A 155 -5.20 15.51 -6.12
C PHE A 155 -4.52 16.59 -6.98
N SER A 156 -4.86 17.87 -6.76
CA SER A 156 -4.24 18.97 -7.50
C SER A 156 -2.73 19.09 -7.24
N ARG A 157 -2.03 19.77 -8.16
CA ARG A 157 -0.62 20.16 -8.11
C ARG A 157 -0.19 20.70 -6.73
N GLU A 158 -1.03 21.53 -6.12
CA GLU A 158 -0.80 22.23 -4.85
C GLU A 158 -0.74 21.24 -3.68
N HIS A 159 -1.56 20.20 -3.72
CA HIS A 159 -1.60 19.15 -2.70
C HIS A 159 -0.29 18.35 -2.65
N TYR A 160 0.37 18.17 -3.79
CA TYR A 160 1.68 17.50 -3.87
C TYR A 160 2.85 18.46 -3.61
N LYS A 161 2.68 19.78 -3.85
CA LYS A 161 3.66 20.81 -3.46
C LYS A 161 3.78 20.99 -1.94
N ALA A 162 2.68 20.89 -1.20
CA ALA A 162 2.59 21.34 0.19
C ALA A 162 3.61 20.73 1.18
N TRP A 163 4.23 19.60 0.85
CA TRP A 163 5.12 18.86 1.75
C TRP A 163 6.63 19.08 1.51
N GLY A 164 6.99 19.86 0.48
CA GLY A 164 8.38 20.13 0.11
C GLY A 164 8.72 21.60 -0.14
N LYS A 165 10.01 21.92 0.01
CA LYS A 165 10.68 23.09 -0.57
C LYS A 165 12.00 22.63 -1.18
N GLY A 166 12.46 23.33 -2.22
CA GLY A 166 13.70 23.00 -2.92
C GLY A 166 14.92 23.43 -2.12
N PRO A 167 16.06 22.72 -2.21
CA PRO A 167 17.34 23.25 -1.74
C PRO A 167 17.57 24.67 -2.27
N GLY A 168 17.93 25.60 -1.38
CA GLY A 168 18.07 27.03 -1.69
C GLY A 168 16.80 27.89 -1.52
N GLN A 169 15.61 27.31 -1.33
CA GLN A 169 14.40 28.10 -1.03
C GLN A 169 14.29 28.43 0.46
N ALA A 170 14.05 29.71 0.79
CA ALA A 170 13.93 30.18 2.17
C ALA A 170 12.77 29.50 2.94
N GLN A 171 13.00 29.17 4.21
CA GLN A 171 11.99 28.55 5.08
C GLN A 171 10.73 29.42 5.21
N ALA A 172 9.56 28.79 5.04
CA ALA A 172 8.33 29.30 5.66
C ALA A 172 8.31 28.77 7.11
N LYS A 173 7.88 29.58 8.07
CA LYS A 173 8.10 29.32 9.52
C LYS A 173 7.25 28.19 10.13
N GLU A 174 6.45 27.47 9.34
CA GLU A 174 5.27 26.74 9.86
C GLU A 174 5.21 25.24 9.49
N HIS A 175 6.15 24.70 8.71
CA HIS A 175 6.13 23.29 8.29
C HIS A 175 7.44 22.55 8.60
N THR A 176 7.32 21.33 9.12
CA THR A 176 8.42 20.52 9.65
C THR A 176 8.83 19.35 8.74
N SER A 177 8.39 19.32 7.48
CA SER A 177 8.68 18.27 6.51
C SER A 177 9.59 18.76 5.37
N SER A 178 10.61 17.97 5.02
CA SER A 178 11.54 18.23 3.90
C SER A 178 11.64 17.01 2.97
N GLY A 179 10.70 16.93 2.02
CA GLY A 179 10.72 15.94 0.93
C GLY A 179 9.69 16.25 -0.14
N TRP A 180 9.92 15.81 -1.37
CA TRP A 180 9.00 16.02 -2.50
C TRP A 180 8.35 14.70 -2.92
N HIS A 181 7.19 14.76 -3.59
CA HIS A 181 6.58 13.56 -4.16
C HIS A 181 7.47 12.95 -5.25
N HIS A 182 7.73 11.65 -5.19
CA HIS A 182 8.29 10.92 -6.34
C HIS A 182 7.14 10.39 -7.20
N TRP A 183 7.27 10.47 -8.52
CA TRP A 183 6.28 9.94 -9.47
C TRP A 183 5.83 8.49 -9.16
N PHE A 184 6.76 7.55 -8.87
CA PHE A 184 6.46 6.17 -8.44
C PHE A 184 5.52 6.04 -7.22
N GLU A 185 5.33 7.08 -6.41
CA GLU A 185 4.41 7.07 -5.26
C GLU A 185 2.96 7.48 -5.64
N GLY A 186 2.70 7.81 -6.91
CA GLY A 186 1.38 8.14 -7.44
C GLY A 186 0.43 6.94 -7.45
N ASP A 187 -0.88 7.19 -7.38
CA ASP A 187 -1.90 6.13 -7.42
C ASP A 187 -1.93 5.41 -8.78
N GLY A 188 -2.18 4.11 -8.84
CA GLY A 188 -2.25 3.39 -10.10
C GLY A 188 -3.43 3.84 -10.97
N MET A 189 -3.18 4.14 -12.24
CA MET A 189 -4.23 4.24 -13.26
C MET A 189 -3.89 3.38 -14.47
N ILE A 190 -4.90 2.61 -14.89
CA ILE A 190 -4.88 1.72 -16.06
C ILE A 190 -5.33 2.52 -17.28
N TYR A 191 -4.67 2.30 -18.42
CA TYR A 191 -5.05 2.81 -19.74
C TYR A 191 -5.09 1.62 -20.71
N ALA A 192 -6.14 1.49 -21.51
CA ALA A 192 -6.34 0.31 -22.35
C ALA A 192 -6.94 0.64 -23.71
N VAL A 193 -6.51 -0.11 -24.74
CA VAL A 193 -7.16 -0.20 -26.05
C VAL A 193 -7.62 -1.63 -26.28
N ASP A 194 -8.92 -1.79 -26.42
CA ASP A 194 -9.63 -3.04 -26.67
C ASP A 194 -9.79 -3.26 -28.17
N PHE A 195 -9.19 -4.33 -28.69
CA PHE A 195 -9.24 -4.75 -30.08
C PHE A 195 -10.17 -5.96 -30.20
N GLY A 196 -11.49 -5.71 -30.17
CA GLY A 196 -12.52 -6.75 -30.14
C GLY A 196 -12.45 -7.74 -31.31
N ARG A 197 -13.19 -8.85 -31.24
CA ARG A 197 -13.26 -9.83 -32.34
C ARG A 197 -13.67 -9.15 -33.66
N ARG A 198 -13.12 -9.65 -34.76
CA ARG A 198 -13.60 -9.31 -36.12
C ARG A 198 -14.97 -9.96 -36.33
N TYR A 199 -15.89 -9.23 -36.93
CA TYR A 199 -17.19 -9.76 -37.34
C TYR A 199 -17.23 -9.91 -38.86
N ASP A 200 -17.29 -11.15 -39.34
CA ASP A 200 -17.72 -11.47 -40.70
C ASP A 200 -19.22 -11.81 -40.66
N GLU A 201 -20.04 -11.11 -41.47
CA GLU A 201 -21.51 -11.31 -41.54
C GLU A 201 -21.94 -12.75 -41.88
N ARG A 202 -20.99 -13.62 -42.27
CA ARG A 202 -21.23 -15.01 -42.68
C ARG A 202 -21.45 -15.96 -41.51
N GLU A 203 -20.95 -15.66 -40.31
CA GLU A 203 -21.02 -16.57 -39.15
C GLU A 203 -22.28 -16.39 -38.28
N VAL A 204 -23.07 -15.34 -38.51
CA VAL A 204 -24.33 -15.05 -37.78
C VAL A 204 -25.46 -16.08 -38.10
N GLY A 205 -25.14 -17.16 -38.80
CA GLY A 205 -26.11 -18.16 -39.26
C GLY A 205 -26.53 -19.22 -38.24
N ASN A 206 -25.84 -19.39 -37.10
CA ASN A 206 -25.98 -20.60 -36.28
C ASN A 206 -26.05 -20.45 -34.74
N TYR A 207 -25.97 -19.22 -34.19
CA TYR A 207 -26.05 -19.01 -32.73
C TYR A 207 -27.37 -18.36 -32.30
N GLY A 208 -28.09 -19.05 -31.40
CA GLY A 208 -28.98 -18.49 -30.38
C GLY A 208 -29.90 -17.33 -30.76
N ARG A 209 -31.05 -17.62 -31.39
CA ARG A 209 -32.15 -16.67 -31.58
C ARG A 209 -32.71 -16.18 -30.23
N PHE A 210 -32.25 -15.03 -29.77
CA PHE A 210 -32.89 -14.26 -28.68
C PHE A 210 -33.57 -12.99 -29.21
N ASP A 211 -34.51 -12.47 -28.42
CA ASP A 211 -35.58 -11.60 -28.91
C ASP A 211 -35.14 -10.14 -29.11
N LEU A 212 -35.19 -9.67 -30.35
CA LEU A 212 -35.32 -8.25 -30.70
C LEU A 212 -36.33 -8.13 -31.85
N GLN A 213 -37.50 -7.60 -31.53
CA GLN A 213 -38.42 -7.08 -32.55
C GLN A 213 -38.04 -5.65 -32.88
N ASP A 214 -37.32 -5.45 -33.98
CA ASP A 214 -37.45 -4.23 -34.77
C ASP A 214 -37.19 -4.52 -36.25
N ASN A 215 -37.86 -3.77 -37.12
CA ASN A 215 -38.14 -4.20 -38.49
C ASN A 215 -37.48 -3.26 -39.51
N GLU A 216 -36.16 -3.37 -39.70
CA GLU A 216 -35.46 -2.78 -40.84
C GLU A 216 -34.65 -3.80 -41.64
N SER A 217 -34.72 -3.71 -42.97
CA SER A 217 -34.16 -4.68 -43.90
C SER A 217 -32.69 -4.38 -44.20
N VAL A 218 -31.77 -4.86 -43.36
CA VAL A 218 -30.32 -4.73 -43.59
C VAL A 218 -29.92 -5.46 -44.89
N SER A 219 -29.27 -4.73 -45.80
CA SER A 219 -28.71 -5.26 -47.04
C SER A 219 -27.45 -6.08 -46.78
N LYS A 220 -27.39 -7.30 -47.34
CA LYS A 220 -26.19 -8.16 -47.23
C LYS A 220 -24.96 -7.54 -47.89
N SER A 221 -23.79 -7.89 -47.37
CA SER A 221 -22.43 -7.55 -47.82
C SER A 221 -21.89 -6.19 -47.37
N GLY A 222 -21.79 -6.01 -46.06
CA GLY A 222 -20.82 -5.08 -45.47
C GLY A 222 -19.37 -5.63 -45.56
N PRO A 223 -18.34 -4.76 -45.53
CA PRO A 223 -16.97 -5.19 -45.25
C PRO A 223 -16.86 -5.69 -43.80
N ALA A 224 -15.89 -6.57 -43.53
CA ALA A 224 -15.64 -7.06 -42.18
C ALA A 224 -15.30 -5.89 -41.24
N SER A 225 -16.05 -5.77 -40.14
CA SER A 225 -15.91 -4.68 -39.18
C SER A 225 -15.27 -5.15 -37.88
N ARG A 226 -14.66 -4.20 -37.17
CA ARG A 226 -14.00 -4.44 -35.89
C ARG A 226 -14.22 -3.27 -34.93
N LYS A 227 -14.58 -3.60 -33.69
CA LYS A 227 -14.82 -2.62 -32.63
C LYS A 227 -13.54 -2.35 -31.85
N LEU A 228 -13.11 -1.10 -31.82
CA LEU A 228 -12.04 -0.61 -30.96
C LEU A 228 -12.65 0.14 -29.76
N THR A 229 -12.10 -0.03 -28.56
CA THR A 229 -12.58 0.69 -27.37
C THR A 229 -11.43 1.15 -26.47
N PHE A 230 -11.28 2.45 -26.29
CA PHE A 230 -10.36 3.02 -25.29
C PHE A 230 -11.04 3.14 -23.92
N ARG A 231 -10.34 2.80 -22.84
CA ARG A 231 -10.77 3.04 -21.45
C ARG A 231 -9.59 3.43 -20.57
N ASN A 232 -9.83 4.24 -19.54
CA ASN A 232 -8.91 4.40 -18.41
C ASN A 232 -9.64 4.35 -17.05
N ARG A 233 -9.03 3.71 -16.04
CA ARG A 233 -9.61 3.45 -14.70
C ARG A 233 -8.54 3.56 -13.61
N TYR A 234 -8.88 4.13 -12.45
CA TYR A 234 -8.00 4.04 -11.29
C TYR A 234 -7.99 2.62 -10.71
N VAL A 235 -6.83 2.16 -10.22
CA VAL A 235 -6.76 1.01 -9.32
C VAL A 235 -7.16 1.51 -7.93
N ARG A 236 -8.36 1.09 -7.49
CA ARG A 236 -9.05 1.67 -6.32
C ARG A 236 -8.57 1.01 -5.03
N THR A 237 -7.28 1.09 -4.75
CA THR A 237 -6.64 0.47 -3.58
C THR A 237 -7.21 0.99 -2.25
N LYS A 238 -6.85 0.37 -1.13
CA LYS A 238 -7.23 0.89 0.20
C LYS A 238 -6.67 2.30 0.42
N SER A 239 -5.44 2.57 -0.02
CA SER A 239 -4.83 3.90 0.15
C SER A 239 -5.52 4.97 -0.69
N TRP A 240 -5.94 4.61 -1.91
CA TRP A 240 -6.73 5.47 -2.80
C TRP A 240 -8.05 5.92 -2.13
N HIS A 241 -8.79 4.95 -1.56
CA HIS A 241 -10.02 5.21 -0.82
C HIS A 241 -9.81 6.04 0.45
N ASP A 242 -8.80 5.73 1.26
CA ASP A 242 -8.54 6.43 2.53
C ASP A 242 -8.12 7.89 2.34
N GLU A 243 -7.32 8.18 1.31
CA GLU A 243 -6.93 9.55 0.96
C GLU A 243 -8.13 10.34 0.40
N LEU A 244 -8.93 9.75 -0.51
CA LEU A 244 -10.13 10.42 -1.06
C LEU A 244 -11.19 10.71 0.00
N ARG A 245 -11.50 9.75 0.89
CA ARG A 245 -12.50 9.95 1.97
C ARG A 245 -12.15 11.07 2.95
N ARG A 246 -10.86 11.43 3.05
CA ARG A 246 -10.37 12.54 3.88
C ARG A 246 -10.08 13.82 3.07
N GLY A 247 -10.25 13.79 1.75
CA GLY A 247 -9.89 14.90 0.85
C GLY A 247 -8.40 15.26 0.87
N MET A 248 -7.53 14.37 1.35
CA MET A 248 -6.11 14.67 1.55
C MET A 248 -5.18 13.47 1.51
N ARG A 249 -3.91 13.73 1.16
CA ARG A 249 -2.84 12.73 1.28
C ARG A 249 -2.64 12.28 2.72
N LEU A 250 -2.30 11.01 2.88
CA LEU A 250 -1.92 10.35 4.12
C LEU A 250 -0.49 9.80 4.06
N PHE A 251 -0.05 9.40 2.86
CA PHE A 251 1.28 8.84 2.64
C PHE A 251 2.25 9.93 2.15
N ARG A 252 3.08 10.41 3.07
CA ARG A 252 4.21 11.31 2.82
C ARG A 252 5.28 10.64 1.97
N PRO A 253 6.02 11.42 1.17
CA PRO A 253 7.07 10.86 0.35
C PRO A 253 8.15 10.20 1.18
N LEU A 254 8.67 9.09 0.67
CA LEU A 254 9.79 8.35 1.23
C LEU A 254 10.93 8.24 0.22
N MET A 255 10.64 8.11 -1.07
CA MET A 255 11.70 7.93 -2.09
C MET A 255 12.53 9.21 -2.30
N ASN A 256 11.85 10.36 -2.32
CA ASN A 256 12.47 11.69 -2.41
C ASN A 256 12.46 12.42 -1.05
N ALA A 257 12.57 11.68 0.06
CA ALA A 257 12.75 12.23 1.39
C ALA A 257 14.23 12.47 1.68
N SER A 258 14.55 13.59 2.34
CA SER A 258 15.87 13.73 2.97
C SER A 258 16.07 12.64 4.02
N GLY A 259 17.32 12.23 4.29
CA GLY A 259 17.61 11.18 5.28
C GLY A 259 17.12 11.53 6.70
N GLU A 260 17.04 12.83 7.02
CA GLU A 260 16.47 13.36 8.26
C GLU A 260 14.93 13.29 8.27
N ALA A 261 14.28 13.53 7.13
CA ALA A 261 12.82 13.47 7.00
C ALA A 261 12.26 12.06 6.80
N PHE A 262 13.07 11.08 6.36
CA PHE A 262 12.61 9.73 6.05
C PHE A 262 11.90 9.07 7.25
N LEU A 263 12.54 9.05 8.42
CA LEU A 263 11.97 8.42 9.62
C LEU A 263 10.69 9.15 10.11
N PRO A 264 10.66 10.49 10.25
CA PRO A 264 9.42 11.25 10.51
C PRO A 264 8.30 10.98 9.50
N ASN A 265 8.62 10.82 8.21
CA ASN A 265 7.62 10.51 7.19
C ASN A 265 7.12 9.05 7.30
N ALA A 266 8.02 8.09 7.52
CA ALA A 266 7.66 6.68 7.68
C ALA A 266 6.75 6.46 8.89
N ILE A 267 7.05 7.12 10.03
CA ILE A 267 6.19 7.11 11.22
C ILE A 267 4.83 7.78 10.92
N ALA A 268 4.80 8.90 10.21
CA ALA A 268 3.55 9.56 9.84
C ALA A 268 2.68 8.69 8.91
N ASN A 269 3.28 8.00 7.93
CA ASN A 269 2.56 7.08 7.04
C ASN A 269 1.90 5.95 7.84
N LEU A 270 2.66 5.33 8.76
CA LEU A 270 2.14 4.29 9.65
C LEU A 270 0.99 4.80 10.52
N ILE A 271 1.09 6.01 11.10
CA ILE A 271 0.06 6.58 11.98
C ILE A 271 -1.20 7.00 11.22
N PHE A 272 -1.06 7.62 10.04
CA PHE A 272 -2.19 8.26 9.34
C PHE A 272 -2.78 7.40 8.22
N GLY A 273 -1.96 6.64 7.50
CA GLY A 273 -2.36 5.72 6.42
C GLY A 273 -2.39 4.23 6.82
N GLY A 274 -1.75 3.87 7.95
CA GLY A 274 -1.76 2.51 8.49
C GLY A 274 -0.60 1.61 8.03
N ASN A 275 0.21 2.06 7.07
CA ASN A 275 1.37 1.34 6.53
C ASN A 275 2.55 2.30 6.33
N PHE A 276 3.79 1.80 6.36
CA PHE A 276 4.98 2.62 6.06
C PHE A 276 5.01 3.07 4.60
N LEU A 277 4.85 2.13 3.67
CA LEU A 277 4.77 2.36 2.23
C LEU A 277 3.31 2.57 1.81
N LYS A 278 3.10 3.33 0.74
CA LYS A 278 1.79 3.44 0.08
C LYS A 278 1.51 2.19 -0.76
N ASP A 279 0.28 1.72 -0.69
CA ASP A 279 -0.30 0.72 -1.59
C ASP A 279 -0.93 1.45 -2.79
N SER A 280 -0.19 1.57 -3.88
CA SER A 280 -0.56 2.29 -5.09
C SER A 280 -0.92 1.39 -6.27
N ALA A 281 -0.44 0.14 -6.32
CA ALA A 281 -0.74 -0.85 -7.37
C ALA A 281 -0.57 -0.28 -8.79
N ASN A 282 0.58 0.34 -9.04
CA ASN A 282 0.82 1.25 -10.16
C ASN A 282 1.91 0.80 -11.14
N THR A 283 2.52 -0.35 -10.90
CA THR A 283 3.83 -0.70 -11.49
C THR A 283 3.67 -1.61 -12.71
N ALA A 284 2.87 -2.66 -12.61
CA ALA A 284 2.65 -3.59 -13.71
C ALA A 284 1.28 -4.26 -13.67
N LEU A 285 0.99 -5.03 -14.72
CA LEU A 285 -0.21 -5.82 -14.89
C LEU A 285 0.18 -7.27 -15.20
N CYS A 286 -0.65 -8.22 -14.79
CA CYS A 286 -0.49 -9.63 -15.15
C CYS A 286 -1.86 -10.24 -15.47
N PHE A 287 -1.96 -10.99 -16.58
CA PHE A 287 -3.08 -11.84 -16.90
C PHE A 287 -2.64 -13.30 -16.82
N PHE A 288 -3.23 -14.06 -15.90
CA PHE A 288 -2.89 -15.46 -15.66
C PHE A 288 -4.07 -16.19 -15.01
N ALA A 289 -4.22 -17.50 -15.26
CA ALA A 289 -5.35 -18.30 -14.76
C ALA A 289 -6.74 -17.66 -15.01
N ASN A 290 -6.91 -17.01 -16.18
CA ASN A 290 -8.10 -16.23 -16.55
C ASN A 290 -8.49 -15.12 -15.54
N ARG A 291 -7.50 -14.50 -14.89
CA ARG A 291 -7.64 -13.40 -13.93
C ARG A 291 -6.67 -12.28 -14.28
N LEU A 292 -7.06 -11.02 -14.04
CA LEU A 292 -6.27 -9.82 -14.36
C LEU A 292 -5.88 -9.10 -13.05
N PHE A 293 -4.59 -8.83 -12.87
CA PHE A 293 -4.03 -8.26 -11.66
C PHE A 293 -3.26 -6.96 -11.93
N ALA A 294 -3.35 -6.00 -11.01
CA ALA A 294 -2.46 -4.85 -10.89
C ALA A 294 -1.44 -5.07 -9.76
N LEU A 295 -0.18 -4.71 -10.01
CA LEU A 295 0.98 -5.15 -9.23
C LEU A 295 1.85 -3.98 -8.74
N GLN A 296 2.56 -4.24 -7.64
CA GLN A 296 3.55 -3.37 -7.02
C GLN A 296 4.45 -4.24 -6.13
N ASP A 297 5.78 -4.21 -6.32
CA ASP A 297 6.76 -5.15 -5.72
C ASP A 297 6.72 -5.33 -4.20
N THR A 298 6.08 -4.38 -3.50
CA THR A 298 6.08 -4.23 -2.03
C THR A 298 4.70 -4.45 -1.40
N MET A 299 3.69 -4.86 -2.19
CA MET A 299 2.31 -5.15 -1.75
C MET A 299 1.79 -6.45 -2.39
N PRO A 300 0.70 -7.06 -1.87
CA PRO A 300 -0.05 -8.10 -2.57
C PRO A 300 -0.69 -7.58 -3.87
N PRO A 301 -1.12 -8.48 -4.78
CA PRO A 301 -1.77 -8.08 -6.03
C PRO A 301 -3.20 -7.58 -5.81
N TRP A 302 -3.68 -6.69 -6.69
CA TRP A 302 -5.08 -6.25 -6.74
C TRP A 302 -5.76 -6.83 -7.98
N GLU A 303 -6.91 -7.48 -7.82
CA GLU A 303 -7.66 -8.07 -8.93
C GLU A 303 -8.58 -7.04 -9.62
N LEU A 304 -8.71 -7.19 -10.94
CA LEU A 304 -9.42 -6.30 -11.85
C LEU A 304 -10.44 -7.07 -12.69
N ASN A 305 -11.61 -6.48 -12.91
CA ASN A 305 -12.54 -6.98 -13.93
C ASN A 305 -11.94 -6.82 -15.33
N GLN A 306 -11.78 -7.93 -16.06
CA GLN A 306 -11.14 -7.94 -17.39
C GLN A 306 -11.81 -7.02 -18.44
N ILE A 307 -13.12 -6.75 -18.31
CA ILE A 307 -13.92 -6.03 -19.30
C ILE A 307 -14.08 -4.55 -18.92
N THR A 308 -14.43 -4.27 -17.66
CA THR A 308 -14.67 -2.89 -17.19
C THR A 308 -13.40 -2.19 -16.69
N LEU A 309 -12.35 -2.96 -16.38
CA LEU A 309 -11.09 -2.54 -15.74
C LEU A 309 -11.30 -1.93 -14.34
N GLU A 310 -12.41 -2.26 -13.69
CA GLU A 310 -12.68 -1.85 -12.31
C GLU A 310 -12.05 -2.82 -11.31
N THR A 311 -11.58 -2.27 -10.19
CA THR A 311 -10.94 -3.05 -9.13
C THR A 311 -11.97 -3.92 -8.39
N THR A 312 -11.75 -5.23 -8.41
CA THR A 312 -12.55 -6.23 -7.69
C THR A 312 -12.21 -6.21 -6.19
N GLY A 313 -10.91 -6.18 -5.86
CA GLY A 313 -10.41 -6.22 -4.49
C GLY A 313 -8.92 -6.59 -4.41
N PRO A 314 -8.34 -6.68 -3.20
CA PRO A 314 -7.04 -7.31 -3.02
C PRO A 314 -7.16 -8.82 -3.31
N CYS A 315 -6.15 -9.43 -3.92
CA CYS A 315 -6.11 -10.85 -4.22
C CYS A 315 -5.13 -11.57 -3.27
N ASP A 316 -5.65 -12.51 -2.49
CA ASP A 316 -4.89 -13.44 -1.67
C ASP A 316 -4.95 -14.90 -2.20
N PHE A 317 -5.40 -15.06 -3.45
CA PHE A 317 -5.65 -16.36 -4.10
C PHE A 317 -6.47 -17.31 -3.20
N ASP A 318 -7.63 -16.85 -2.76
CA ASP A 318 -8.57 -17.60 -1.92
C ASP A 318 -7.92 -18.01 -0.57
N GLY A 319 -7.13 -17.09 -0.02
CA GLY A 319 -6.35 -17.24 1.20
C GLY A 319 -5.04 -18.04 1.08
N SER A 320 -4.69 -18.56 -0.11
CA SER A 320 -3.48 -19.38 -0.31
C SER A 320 -2.17 -18.57 -0.41
N LEU A 321 -2.25 -17.30 -0.82
CA LEU A 321 -1.18 -16.31 -0.66
C LEU A 321 -1.43 -15.50 0.63
N PRO A 322 -0.61 -15.62 1.69
CA PRO A 322 -0.85 -14.87 2.91
C PRO A 322 -0.78 -13.36 2.66
N PHE A 323 -1.79 -12.60 3.11
CA PHE A 323 -2.03 -11.17 2.82
C PHE A 323 -0.86 -10.19 3.08
N PHE A 324 0.21 -10.63 3.73
CA PHE A 324 1.41 -9.86 4.04
C PHE A 324 2.62 -10.19 3.13
N VAL A 325 2.49 -11.17 2.23
CA VAL A 325 3.50 -11.55 1.25
C VAL A 325 3.32 -10.65 0.01
N PRO A 326 4.32 -9.83 -0.36
CA PRO A 326 4.25 -9.02 -1.57
C PRO A 326 4.27 -9.87 -2.84
N PHE A 327 3.99 -9.25 -3.99
CA PHE A 327 4.06 -9.87 -5.30
C PHE A 327 4.80 -8.93 -6.25
N THR A 328 5.88 -9.41 -6.88
CA THR A 328 6.68 -8.66 -7.85
C THR A 328 5.82 -8.09 -8.96
N ALA A 329 6.22 -6.93 -9.49
CA ALA A 329 5.67 -6.36 -10.71
C ALA A 329 5.96 -7.23 -11.95
N HIS A 330 6.97 -8.12 -11.90
CA HIS A 330 7.45 -8.89 -13.06
C HIS A 330 7.29 -10.41 -12.93
N PRO A 331 6.10 -10.94 -12.60
CA PRO A 331 5.89 -12.39 -12.53
C PRO A 331 6.02 -12.99 -13.94
N LYS A 332 6.67 -14.15 -14.08
CA LYS A 332 6.97 -14.75 -15.39
C LYS A 332 6.49 -16.20 -15.45
N VAL A 333 5.92 -16.59 -16.59
CA VAL A 333 5.47 -17.97 -16.81
C VAL A 333 6.69 -18.85 -17.11
N ALA A 334 6.85 -19.96 -16.39
CA ALA A 334 7.96 -20.88 -16.62
C ALA A 334 7.70 -21.76 -17.86
N PRO A 335 8.64 -21.83 -18.82
CA PRO A 335 8.55 -22.76 -19.93
C PRO A 335 8.50 -24.22 -19.43
N GLY A 336 7.84 -25.08 -20.20
CA GLY A 336 7.66 -26.50 -19.88
C GLY A 336 6.59 -26.81 -18.82
N THR A 337 6.42 -25.99 -17.78
CA THR A 337 5.40 -26.22 -16.73
C THR A 337 4.17 -25.31 -16.82
N GLY A 338 4.30 -24.11 -17.40
CA GLY A 338 3.20 -23.13 -17.47
C GLY A 338 2.85 -22.47 -16.13
N HIS A 339 3.59 -22.75 -15.04
CA HIS A 339 3.38 -22.08 -13.76
C HIS A 339 3.84 -20.62 -13.84
N LEU A 340 3.10 -19.69 -13.23
CA LEU A 340 3.54 -18.32 -13.02
C LEU A 340 4.46 -18.27 -11.80
N LEU A 341 5.75 -18.01 -12.02
CA LEU A 341 6.74 -17.82 -10.96
C LEU A 341 6.71 -16.36 -10.49
N PHE A 342 6.86 -16.15 -9.17
CA PHE A 342 6.91 -14.83 -8.58
C PHE A 342 7.84 -14.80 -7.35
N PHE A 343 8.36 -13.62 -7.03
CA PHE A 343 8.91 -13.33 -5.71
C PHE A 343 8.14 -12.17 -5.06
N GLY A 344 8.19 -12.07 -3.74
CA GLY A 344 7.61 -11.00 -2.93
C GLY A 344 8.69 -10.29 -2.13
N PHE A 345 8.95 -9.01 -2.43
CA PHE A 345 10.03 -8.23 -1.83
C PHE A 345 9.53 -7.33 -0.70
N ASN A 346 10.04 -7.56 0.51
CA ASN A 346 9.66 -6.79 1.69
C ASN A 346 10.86 -5.96 2.21
N PRO A 347 10.91 -4.64 1.95
CA PRO A 347 12.01 -3.78 2.39
C PRO A 347 11.97 -3.41 3.89
N VAL A 348 10.92 -3.80 4.62
CA VAL A 348 10.67 -3.36 6.01
C VAL A 348 10.95 -4.47 7.03
N TYR A 349 10.44 -5.69 6.80
CA TYR A 349 10.51 -6.79 7.76
C TYR A 349 10.75 -8.15 7.07
N PRO A 350 11.31 -9.15 7.77
CA PRO A 350 11.60 -10.45 7.20
C PRO A 350 10.32 -11.30 7.10
N PRO A 351 10.22 -12.21 6.12
CA PRO A 351 11.22 -12.54 5.10
C PRO A 351 11.35 -11.44 4.03
N HIS A 352 12.55 -10.92 3.80
CA HIS A 352 12.78 -9.82 2.85
C HIS A 352 12.60 -10.24 1.37
N CYS A 353 12.69 -11.54 1.09
CA CYS A 353 12.17 -12.16 -0.12
C CYS A 353 11.49 -13.49 0.23
N THR A 354 10.35 -13.75 -0.41
CA THR A 354 9.69 -15.06 -0.48
C THR A 354 9.43 -15.38 -1.96
N ILE A 355 9.73 -16.60 -2.41
CA ILE A 355 9.42 -17.06 -3.77
C ILE A 355 8.22 -18.00 -3.72
N GLY A 356 7.34 -17.92 -4.72
CA GLY A 356 6.27 -18.89 -4.94
C GLY A 356 6.07 -19.21 -6.42
N SER A 357 5.11 -20.08 -6.68
CA SER A 357 4.52 -20.21 -8.02
C SER A 357 3.00 -20.29 -7.91
N VAL A 358 2.30 -19.97 -9.00
CA VAL A 358 0.87 -20.20 -9.18
C VAL A 358 0.72 -21.21 -10.31
N SER A 359 -0.05 -22.29 -10.12
CA SER A 359 -0.35 -23.26 -11.18
C SER A 359 -1.24 -22.61 -12.26
N PRO A 360 -1.32 -23.17 -13.49
CA PRO A 360 -2.25 -22.69 -14.53
C PRO A 360 -3.71 -22.55 -14.05
N ASP A 361 -4.13 -23.38 -13.09
CA ASP A 361 -5.47 -23.36 -12.47
C ASP A 361 -5.66 -22.25 -11.41
N GLY A 362 -4.65 -21.40 -11.18
CA GLY A 362 -4.69 -20.30 -10.23
C GLY A 362 -4.33 -20.65 -8.78
N VAL A 363 -3.86 -21.87 -8.50
CA VAL A 363 -3.54 -22.32 -7.13
C VAL A 363 -2.10 -21.96 -6.75
N VAL A 364 -1.89 -21.32 -5.60
CA VAL A 364 -0.56 -20.96 -5.10
C VAL A 364 0.15 -22.18 -4.51
N GLY A 365 1.35 -22.46 -5.01
CA GLY A 365 2.23 -23.54 -4.53
C GLY A 365 3.04 -23.15 -3.27
N PRO A 366 3.84 -24.08 -2.73
CA PRO A 366 4.61 -23.86 -1.50
C PRO A 366 5.53 -22.63 -1.55
N LEU A 367 5.37 -21.73 -0.57
CA LEU A 367 6.11 -20.48 -0.50
C LEU A 367 7.46 -20.66 0.21
N LYS A 368 8.56 -20.26 -0.45
CA LYS A 368 9.93 -20.39 0.04
C LYS A 368 10.53 -19.05 0.49
N PRO A 369 10.64 -18.77 1.80
CA PRO A 369 11.26 -17.55 2.32
C PRO A 369 12.79 -17.65 2.33
N LEU A 370 13.51 -16.63 1.85
CA LEU A 370 14.97 -16.67 1.75
C LEU A 370 15.71 -15.86 2.85
N TRP A 371 15.22 -14.68 3.24
CA TRP A 371 16.02 -13.72 4.01
C TRP A 371 15.38 -13.29 5.33
N HIS A 372 15.86 -13.86 6.43
CA HIS A 372 15.24 -13.71 7.76
C HIS A 372 15.93 -12.67 8.67
N ASN A 373 17.14 -12.22 8.35
CA ASN A 373 17.94 -11.34 9.21
C ASN A 373 17.71 -9.84 8.93
N ALA A 374 16.74 -9.24 9.61
CA ALA A 374 16.42 -7.82 9.45
C ALA A 374 17.47 -6.84 10.00
N ALA A 375 18.50 -7.32 10.71
CA ALA A 375 19.59 -6.46 11.21
C ALA A 375 20.59 -6.14 10.10
N HIS A 376 20.72 -7.05 9.12
CA HIS A 376 21.32 -6.75 7.83
C HIS A 376 20.33 -5.95 6.96
N GLY A 377 19.02 -6.21 7.04
CA GLY A 377 18.02 -5.58 6.17
C GLY A 377 18.03 -6.19 4.77
N ALA A 378 17.44 -5.48 3.80
CA ALA A 378 17.19 -6.02 2.47
C ALA A 378 18.19 -5.55 1.40
N THR A 379 18.34 -6.34 0.33
CA THR A 379 18.84 -5.89 -0.97
C THR A 379 17.63 -5.57 -1.85
N PHE A 380 17.65 -4.48 -2.63
CA PHE A 380 16.53 -4.14 -3.51
C PHE A 380 16.44 -5.10 -4.69
N MET A 381 15.20 -5.40 -5.10
CA MET A 381 14.86 -6.22 -6.27
C MET A 381 13.64 -5.62 -6.97
N HIS A 382 13.56 -5.80 -8.29
CA HIS A 382 12.41 -5.38 -9.10
C HIS A 382 12.03 -6.50 -10.07
N ASP A 383 12.97 -6.91 -10.92
CA ASP A 383 12.82 -8.02 -11.88
C ASP A 383 13.71 -9.22 -11.53
N PHE A 384 13.47 -10.36 -12.19
CA PHE A 384 14.22 -11.61 -12.07
C PHE A 384 14.14 -12.42 -13.38
N CYS A 385 14.95 -13.48 -13.53
CA CYS A 385 14.96 -14.31 -14.73
C CYS A 385 14.46 -15.74 -14.50
N LEU A 386 14.04 -16.38 -15.59
CA LEU A 386 13.80 -17.82 -15.68
C LEU A 386 14.67 -18.41 -16.79
N THR A 387 14.91 -19.73 -16.74
CA THR A 387 15.30 -20.57 -17.88
C THR A 387 14.32 -21.76 -17.97
N GLU A 388 14.62 -22.84 -18.69
CA GLU A 388 13.87 -24.10 -18.60
C GLU A 388 13.89 -24.70 -17.18
N HIS A 389 15.08 -24.80 -16.57
CA HIS A 389 15.29 -25.49 -15.30
C HIS A 389 15.57 -24.58 -14.10
N TYR A 390 15.84 -23.28 -14.28
CA TYR A 390 16.27 -22.38 -13.21
C TYR A 390 15.37 -21.16 -13.06
N THR A 391 15.09 -20.81 -11.80
CA THR A 391 14.65 -19.48 -11.38
C THR A 391 15.90 -18.71 -10.94
N ILE A 392 16.10 -17.51 -11.46
CA ILE A 392 17.31 -16.72 -11.30
C ILE A 392 16.94 -15.40 -10.63
N LEU A 393 17.20 -15.29 -9.33
CA LEU A 393 17.09 -13.99 -8.64
C LEU A 393 18.34 -13.15 -8.93
N PHE A 394 18.19 -11.82 -8.92
CA PHE A 394 19.32 -10.88 -8.90
C PHE A 394 19.31 -10.04 -7.63
N GLU A 395 20.34 -10.19 -6.80
CA GLU A 395 20.64 -9.26 -5.71
C GLU A 395 21.70 -8.27 -6.21
N GLY A 396 21.25 -7.09 -6.64
CA GLY A 396 22.14 -5.99 -7.02
C GLY A 396 22.85 -5.32 -5.83
N SER A 397 23.58 -4.25 -6.11
CA SER A 397 24.35 -3.49 -5.12
C SER A 397 23.58 -2.34 -4.45
N MET A 398 22.29 -2.17 -4.78
CA MET A 398 21.42 -1.24 -4.07
C MET A 398 20.79 -1.88 -2.84
N ASN A 399 21.08 -1.34 -1.66
CA ASN A 399 20.71 -1.96 -0.38
C ASN A 399 19.93 -1.06 0.57
N ILE A 400 19.03 -1.67 1.35
CA ILE A 400 18.13 -1.03 2.31
C ILE A 400 18.56 -1.44 3.71
N ARG A 401 19.17 -0.50 4.42
CA ARG A 401 19.74 -0.71 5.76
C ARG A 401 19.00 0.19 6.76
N PRO A 402 17.94 -0.30 7.44
CA PRO A 402 17.05 0.55 8.25
C PRO A 402 17.77 1.41 9.29
N LEU A 403 18.83 0.90 9.92
CA LEU A 403 19.61 1.61 10.94
C LEU A 403 20.31 2.90 10.44
N ARG A 404 20.38 3.15 9.12
CA ARG A 404 20.81 4.43 8.55
C ARG A 404 19.90 5.59 8.98
N MET A 405 18.58 5.38 9.06
CA MET A 405 17.63 6.48 9.34
C MET A 405 17.75 7.02 10.77
N LEU A 406 18.25 6.22 11.70
CA LEU A 406 18.58 6.65 13.08
C LEU A 406 19.78 7.62 13.14
N LYS A 407 20.49 7.82 12.03
CA LYS A 407 21.62 8.76 11.87
C LYS A 407 21.28 9.91 10.90
N GLY A 408 20.02 10.09 10.53
CA GLY A 408 19.61 11.06 9.51
C GLY A 408 20.05 10.70 8.08
N VAL A 409 20.36 9.42 7.83
CA VAL A 409 20.81 8.94 6.51
C VAL A 409 19.72 8.11 5.85
N HIS A 410 19.47 8.35 4.55
CA HIS A 410 18.47 7.62 3.79
C HIS A 410 18.74 6.11 3.77
N PRO A 411 17.75 5.23 4.02
CA PRO A 411 18.00 3.80 4.21
C PRO A 411 18.35 3.05 2.93
N LEU A 412 17.78 3.45 1.78
CA LEU A 412 18.14 2.95 0.45
C LEU A 412 19.39 3.69 -0.07
N GLN A 413 20.45 2.94 -0.37
CA GLN A 413 21.68 3.46 -1.01
C GLN A 413 22.23 2.47 -2.03
N TYR A 414 22.74 2.96 -3.16
CA TYR A 414 23.69 2.21 -3.97
C TYR A 414 25.04 2.08 -3.23
N ASP A 415 25.53 0.86 -3.08
CA ASP A 415 26.67 0.53 -2.22
C ASP A 415 27.78 -0.15 -3.01
N ARG A 416 28.76 0.65 -3.47
CA ARG A 416 29.92 0.17 -4.26
C ARG A 416 30.85 -0.80 -3.50
N SER A 417 30.58 -1.13 -2.24
CA SER A 417 31.27 -2.18 -1.49
C SER A 417 30.52 -3.52 -1.45
N GLN A 418 29.24 -3.54 -1.83
CA GLN A 418 28.44 -4.75 -2.03
C GLN A 418 28.61 -5.22 -3.47
N LEU A 419 29.22 -6.40 -3.68
CA LEU A 419 29.18 -7.05 -5.00
C LEU A 419 27.76 -7.51 -5.33
N ALA A 420 27.36 -7.40 -6.58
CA ALA A 420 26.11 -7.98 -7.06
C ALA A 420 26.20 -9.52 -7.14
N ARG A 421 25.06 -10.20 -7.19
CA ARG A 421 25.01 -11.67 -7.28
C ARG A 421 23.70 -12.21 -7.86
N PHE A 422 23.81 -13.26 -8.66
CA PHE A 422 22.71 -14.08 -9.13
C PHE A 422 22.43 -15.24 -8.15
N GLY A 423 21.16 -15.51 -7.88
CA GLY A 423 20.70 -16.61 -7.05
C GLY A 423 20.01 -17.66 -7.91
N LEU A 424 20.74 -18.73 -8.26
CA LEU A 424 20.23 -19.84 -9.05
C LEU A 424 19.42 -20.80 -8.17
N ILE A 425 18.16 -21.05 -8.56
CA ILE A 425 17.24 -21.96 -7.88
C ILE A 425 16.71 -22.94 -8.93
N ARG A 426 17.12 -24.20 -8.84
CA ARG A 426 16.68 -25.24 -9.77
C ARG A 426 15.25 -25.65 -9.46
N ARG A 427 14.43 -25.74 -10.51
CA ARG A 427 13.07 -26.30 -10.48
C ARG A 427 13.08 -27.77 -10.93
N ASP A 428 12.14 -28.56 -10.42
CA ASP A 428 11.76 -29.84 -11.02
C ASP A 428 10.51 -29.67 -11.93
N LYS A 429 10.06 -30.78 -12.54
CA LYS A 429 8.87 -30.80 -13.42
C LYS A 429 7.54 -30.53 -12.70
N ASN A 430 7.54 -30.50 -11.37
CA ASN A 430 6.38 -30.18 -10.52
C ASN A 430 6.51 -28.76 -9.92
N ALA A 431 7.44 -27.94 -10.44
CA ALA A 431 7.82 -26.62 -9.94
C ALA A 431 8.39 -26.59 -8.50
N ASN A 432 8.83 -27.72 -7.93
CA ASN A 432 9.53 -27.74 -6.65
C ASN A 432 10.89 -27.03 -6.76
N MET A 433 11.22 -26.17 -5.78
CA MET A 433 12.41 -25.31 -5.83
C MET A 433 13.54 -25.77 -4.90
N SER A 434 14.75 -25.93 -5.45
CA SER A 434 15.98 -26.26 -4.71
C SER A 434 16.39 -25.17 -3.70
N GLU A 435 17.43 -25.42 -2.91
CA GLU A 435 18.17 -24.32 -2.28
C GLU A 435 18.83 -23.41 -3.32
N VAL A 436 19.08 -22.17 -2.92
CA VAL A 436 19.66 -21.12 -3.77
C VAL A 436 21.19 -21.19 -3.79
N VAL A 437 21.77 -21.24 -4.99
CA VAL A 437 23.21 -21.14 -5.23
C VAL A 437 23.55 -19.70 -5.62
N TRP A 438 24.44 -19.05 -4.87
CA TRP A 438 24.75 -17.62 -5.03
C TRP A 438 26.03 -17.38 -5.84
N CYS A 439 25.86 -17.05 -7.12
CA CYS A 439 26.92 -16.69 -8.05
C CYS A 439 27.22 -15.19 -7.95
N LYS A 440 28.40 -14.81 -7.47
CA LYS A 440 28.79 -13.39 -7.37
C LYS A 440 29.24 -12.83 -8.71
N CYS A 441 28.85 -11.60 -9.01
CA CYS A 441 29.44 -10.79 -10.07
C CYS A 441 30.86 -10.32 -9.66
N THR A 442 31.58 -9.73 -10.60
CA THR A 442 32.94 -9.21 -10.40
C THR A 442 32.94 -7.90 -9.59
N GLU A 443 31.96 -7.04 -9.83
CA GLU A 443 31.88 -5.68 -9.27
C GLU A 443 30.54 -5.41 -8.54
N ALA A 444 30.34 -4.13 -8.19
CA ALA A 444 29.05 -3.63 -7.72
C ALA A 444 28.21 -3.17 -8.91
N GLU A 445 26.99 -3.68 -9.03
CA GLU A 445 26.15 -3.58 -10.23
C GLU A 445 24.69 -3.32 -9.87
N MET A 446 23.91 -2.78 -10.81
CA MET A 446 22.46 -2.68 -10.66
C MET A 446 21.77 -2.87 -12.01
N VAL A 447 20.64 -3.57 -11.98
CA VAL A 447 19.77 -3.91 -13.11
C VAL A 447 18.34 -3.71 -12.60
N TYR A 448 17.53 -2.97 -13.35
CA TYR A 448 16.10 -2.88 -13.06
C TYR A 448 15.31 -3.95 -13.82
N HIS A 449 15.60 -4.15 -15.10
CA HIS A 449 14.87 -5.06 -15.99
C HIS A 449 15.80 -5.98 -16.79
N PHE A 450 15.35 -7.21 -16.98
CA PHE A 450 16.03 -8.20 -17.81
C PHE A 450 15.37 -8.32 -19.18
N VAL A 451 16.19 -8.59 -20.20
CA VAL A 451 15.71 -8.95 -21.54
C VAL A 451 15.19 -10.38 -21.51
N ASN A 452 16.03 -11.33 -21.06
CA ASN A 452 15.71 -12.76 -20.95
C ASN A 452 16.84 -13.52 -20.22
N ALA A 453 16.65 -14.82 -20.00
CA ALA A 453 17.74 -15.77 -19.75
C ALA A 453 17.44 -17.14 -20.36
N TRP A 454 18.46 -17.95 -20.59
CA TRP A 454 18.33 -19.34 -21.07
C TRP A 454 19.52 -20.22 -20.66
N GLU A 455 19.40 -21.53 -20.87
CA GLU A 455 20.49 -22.50 -20.74
C GLU A 455 21.12 -22.74 -22.12
N ASP A 456 22.42 -22.51 -22.27
CA ASP A 456 23.15 -22.75 -23.52
C ASP A 456 23.41 -24.26 -23.69
N SER A 457 22.80 -24.85 -24.72
CA SER A 457 22.88 -26.30 -24.99
C SER A 457 24.27 -26.80 -25.42
N HIS A 458 25.21 -25.90 -25.76
CA HIS A 458 26.56 -26.26 -26.19
C HIS A 458 27.57 -26.17 -25.04
N THR A 459 27.43 -25.19 -24.13
CA THR A 459 28.35 -25.01 -23.00
C THR A 459 27.79 -25.50 -21.66
N GLY A 460 26.47 -25.62 -21.51
CA GLY A 460 25.82 -25.88 -20.23
C GLY A 460 25.81 -24.68 -19.28
N GLU A 461 26.20 -23.49 -19.76
CA GLU A 461 26.16 -22.23 -19.02
C GLU A 461 24.76 -21.61 -19.10
N ILE A 462 24.37 -20.90 -18.05
CA ILE A 462 23.19 -20.02 -18.07
C ILE A 462 23.61 -18.67 -18.64
N VAL A 463 22.92 -18.20 -19.68
CA VAL A 463 23.08 -16.86 -20.23
C VAL A 463 21.97 -15.98 -19.67
N VAL A 464 22.33 -14.80 -19.16
CA VAL A 464 21.40 -13.77 -18.67
C VAL A 464 21.67 -12.48 -19.41
N ILE A 465 20.64 -11.80 -19.92
CA ILE A 465 20.76 -10.49 -20.56
C ILE A 465 19.81 -9.49 -19.89
N GLY A 466 20.28 -8.29 -19.59
CA GLY A 466 19.50 -7.23 -18.95
C GLY A 466 20.11 -5.84 -19.11
N VAL A 467 19.42 -4.81 -18.61
CA VAL A 467 19.86 -3.42 -18.71
C VAL A 467 20.62 -3.03 -17.43
N ARG A 468 21.95 -2.97 -17.53
CA ARG A 468 22.86 -2.65 -16.42
C ARG A 468 23.09 -1.15 -16.33
N GLU A 469 22.89 -0.56 -15.14
CA GLU A 469 22.92 0.89 -14.91
C GLU A 469 23.81 1.37 -13.75
N ASP A 470 24.31 0.46 -12.91
CA ASP A 470 25.35 0.68 -11.88
C ASP A 470 25.12 1.88 -10.93
N GLY A 471 23.86 2.08 -10.53
CA GLY A 471 23.42 3.11 -9.60
C GLY A 471 23.19 4.48 -10.25
N PHE A 472 23.05 4.57 -11.56
CA PHE A 472 22.78 5.80 -12.30
C PHE A 472 21.49 6.50 -11.85
N PHE A 473 20.37 5.77 -11.81
CA PHE A 473 19.07 6.27 -11.38
C PHE A 473 19.05 6.64 -9.89
N HIS A 474 19.67 5.83 -9.02
CA HIS A 474 19.83 6.15 -7.60
C HIS A 474 20.69 7.42 -7.39
N GLY A 475 21.79 7.54 -8.14
CA GLY A 475 22.67 8.70 -8.12
C GLY A 475 21.98 9.99 -8.56
N ALA A 476 21.20 9.94 -9.63
CA ALA A 476 20.42 11.08 -10.13
C ALA A 476 19.38 11.57 -9.10
N LEU A 477 18.69 10.65 -8.42
CA LEU A 477 17.73 10.96 -7.34
C LEU A 477 18.42 11.54 -6.09
N ALA A 478 19.60 11.02 -5.74
CA ALA A 478 20.32 11.42 -4.53
C ALA A 478 21.18 12.70 -4.70
N ALA A 479 21.51 13.11 -5.93
CA ALA A 479 22.47 14.18 -6.19
C ALA A 479 21.91 15.58 -5.95
N THR A 480 22.64 16.38 -5.14
CA THR A 480 22.46 17.84 -5.10
C THR A 480 22.84 18.44 -6.45
N GLY A 481 21.84 18.94 -7.20
CA GLY A 481 22.03 19.38 -8.59
C GLY A 481 21.86 18.25 -9.63
N THR A 482 20.79 17.46 -9.53
CA THR A 482 20.45 16.30 -10.40
C THR A 482 20.82 16.48 -11.89
N ARG A 483 20.54 17.64 -12.50
CA ARG A 483 20.83 17.89 -13.93
C ARG A 483 22.33 17.93 -14.25
N GLU A 484 23.13 18.61 -13.43
CA GLU A 484 24.59 18.64 -13.59
C GLU A 484 25.18 17.24 -13.38
N TRP A 485 24.67 16.51 -12.38
CA TRP A 485 25.07 15.14 -12.10
C TRP A 485 24.76 14.20 -13.26
N ILE A 486 23.53 14.23 -13.79
CA ILE A 486 23.11 13.42 -14.95
C ILE A 486 24.00 13.74 -16.15
N THR A 487 24.16 15.02 -16.50
CA THR A 487 24.97 15.47 -17.65
C THR A 487 26.38 14.90 -17.54
N LYS A 488 27.02 15.08 -16.38
CA LYS A 488 28.38 14.62 -16.11
C LYS A 488 28.52 13.09 -16.14
N THR A 489 27.52 12.34 -15.69
CA THR A 489 27.58 10.86 -15.73
C THR A 489 27.34 10.33 -17.15
N LEU A 490 26.49 10.98 -17.93
CA LEU A 490 26.33 10.70 -19.36
C LEU A 490 27.60 11.01 -20.15
N ASP A 491 28.26 12.16 -19.90
CA ASP A 491 29.56 12.52 -20.48
C ASP A 491 30.68 11.52 -20.12
N GLN A 492 30.53 10.78 -19.03
CA GLN A 492 31.47 9.73 -18.60
C GLN A 492 31.16 8.36 -19.20
N GLY A 493 29.89 8.05 -19.48
CA GLY A 493 29.44 6.81 -20.15
C GLY A 493 29.69 5.49 -19.42
N THR A 494 30.25 5.49 -18.20
CA THR A 494 30.65 4.28 -17.46
C THR A 494 29.53 3.64 -16.64
N SER A 495 28.59 4.43 -16.13
CA SER A 495 27.41 3.96 -15.39
C SER A 495 26.18 4.61 -16.03
N VAL A 496 25.73 4.04 -17.14
CA VAL A 496 24.54 4.45 -17.90
C VAL A 496 23.80 3.18 -18.36
N PRO A 497 22.45 3.17 -18.35
CA PRO A 497 21.65 1.97 -18.63
C PRO A 497 21.86 1.46 -20.07
N ARG A 498 22.48 0.29 -20.22
CA ARG A 498 22.75 -0.37 -21.51
C ARG A 498 22.60 -1.89 -21.41
N MET A 499 22.39 -2.56 -22.55
CA MET A 499 22.29 -4.01 -22.60
C MET A 499 23.62 -4.71 -22.27
N HIS A 500 23.57 -5.60 -21.30
CA HIS A 500 24.70 -6.35 -20.75
C HIS A 500 24.35 -7.84 -20.65
N GLU A 501 25.31 -8.70 -20.93
CA GLU A 501 25.24 -10.15 -20.83
C GLU A 501 26.13 -10.65 -19.69
N TRP A 502 25.64 -11.61 -18.91
CA TRP A 502 26.43 -12.43 -18.00
C TRP A 502 26.26 -13.90 -18.41
N ARG A 503 27.35 -14.67 -18.39
CA ARG A 503 27.31 -16.14 -18.53
C ARG A 503 27.77 -16.78 -17.22
N ILE A 504 27.00 -17.76 -16.74
CA ILE A 504 27.11 -18.33 -15.40
C ILE A 504 27.26 -19.84 -15.52
N ASP A 505 28.26 -20.44 -14.89
CA ASP A 505 28.39 -21.90 -14.78
C ASP A 505 27.55 -22.39 -13.59
N PRO A 506 26.42 -23.09 -13.81
CA PRO A 506 25.54 -23.55 -12.74
C PRO A 506 26.11 -24.75 -11.96
N SER A 507 27.18 -25.40 -12.46
CA SER A 507 27.86 -26.50 -11.79
C SER A 507 28.93 -26.01 -10.79
N ARG A 508 29.58 -24.89 -11.12
CA ARG A 508 30.54 -24.20 -10.24
C ARG A 508 29.87 -23.18 -9.31
N GLY A 509 28.75 -22.61 -9.75
CA GLY A 509 28.08 -21.51 -9.05
C GLY A 509 28.82 -20.18 -9.22
N GLU A 510 29.43 -19.94 -10.38
CA GLU A 510 30.29 -18.78 -10.65
C GLU A 510 29.84 -18.05 -11.94
N VAL A 511 29.87 -16.71 -11.93
CA VAL A 511 29.81 -15.93 -13.18
C VAL A 511 31.15 -16.10 -13.87
N VAL A 512 31.16 -16.63 -15.09
CA VAL A 512 32.39 -17.02 -15.82
C VAL A 512 32.83 -15.99 -16.85
N SER A 513 31.89 -15.21 -17.39
CA SER A 513 32.17 -14.06 -18.26
C SER A 513 31.00 -13.08 -18.26
N GLU A 514 31.28 -11.83 -18.64
CA GLU A 514 30.28 -10.78 -18.80
C GLU A 514 30.73 -9.78 -19.87
N ARG A 515 29.78 -9.10 -20.52
CA ARG A 515 30.06 -8.13 -21.59
C ARG A 515 28.91 -7.16 -21.84
N TRP A 516 29.24 -5.93 -22.22
CA TRP A 516 28.31 -5.02 -22.90
C TRP A 516 28.00 -5.56 -24.30
N LEU A 517 26.72 -5.56 -24.69
CA LEU A 517 26.29 -5.99 -26.03
C LEU A 517 26.14 -4.81 -26.99
N PHE A 518 25.60 -3.70 -26.51
CA PHE A 518 25.30 -2.52 -27.32
C PHE A 518 25.54 -1.21 -26.54
N ASP A 519 25.97 -0.17 -27.26
CA ASP A 519 26.27 1.14 -26.67
C ASP A 519 25.06 2.09 -26.52
N ASP A 520 23.88 1.73 -27.05
CA ASP A 520 22.72 2.61 -26.98
C ASP A 520 22.18 2.67 -25.54
N ILE A 521 21.91 3.88 -25.05
CA ILE A 521 21.35 4.09 -23.72
C ILE A 521 19.84 3.82 -23.80
N VAL A 522 19.39 2.73 -23.17
CA VAL A 522 18.05 2.15 -23.34
C VAL A 522 17.44 1.71 -22.01
N GLU A 523 16.12 1.53 -22.00
CA GLU A 523 15.39 0.86 -20.91
C GLU A 523 14.10 0.20 -21.43
N VAL A 524 13.27 -0.33 -20.54
CA VAL A 524 12.03 -1.10 -20.81
C VAL A 524 12.21 -2.18 -21.89
N PRO A 525 13.17 -3.12 -21.70
CA PRO A 525 13.41 -4.21 -22.64
C PRO A 525 12.23 -5.20 -22.68
N ARG A 526 11.79 -5.58 -23.88
CA ARG A 526 10.77 -6.60 -24.12
C ARG A 526 11.18 -7.55 -25.25
N ILE A 527 10.62 -8.74 -25.25
CA ILE A 527 10.82 -9.80 -26.24
C ILE A 527 9.46 -10.28 -26.77
N ASN A 528 9.44 -11.25 -27.68
CA ASN A 528 8.26 -12.09 -27.84
C ASN A 528 8.12 -12.93 -26.56
N ASP A 529 7.11 -12.65 -25.73
CA ASP A 529 6.96 -13.27 -24.39
C ASP A 529 6.89 -14.82 -24.44
N SER A 530 6.59 -15.41 -25.61
CA SER A 530 6.63 -16.86 -25.87
C SER A 530 8.04 -17.47 -25.74
N PHE A 531 9.08 -16.64 -25.77
CA PHE A 531 10.49 -17.02 -25.64
C PHE A 531 11.04 -16.77 -24.22
N THR A 532 10.19 -16.43 -23.25
CA THR A 532 10.62 -16.25 -21.85
C THR A 532 11.24 -17.54 -21.30
N GLY A 533 12.51 -17.46 -20.90
CA GLY A 533 13.25 -18.60 -20.34
C GLY A 533 13.88 -19.55 -21.37
N VAL A 534 13.80 -19.24 -22.67
CA VAL A 534 14.48 -19.94 -23.76
C VAL A 534 15.23 -18.93 -24.65
N GLN A 535 16.16 -19.39 -25.49
CA GLN A 535 16.98 -18.45 -26.28
C GLN A 535 16.14 -17.66 -27.29
N ASN A 536 16.25 -16.33 -27.24
CA ASN A 536 15.58 -15.39 -28.14
C ASN A 536 16.62 -14.69 -29.05
N GLN A 537 16.29 -14.49 -30.33
CA GLN A 537 17.08 -13.75 -31.31
C GLN A 537 16.75 -12.26 -31.33
N TYR A 538 15.54 -11.86 -30.94
CA TYR A 538 15.06 -10.48 -31.04
C TYR A 538 14.72 -9.89 -29.68
N ALA A 539 15.11 -8.62 -29.50
CA ALA A 539 14.75 -7.82 -28.35
C ALA A 539 14.36 -6.40 -28.79
N TYR A 540 13.49 -5.76 -28.03
CA TYR A 540 12.97 -4.44 -28.29
C TYR A 540 13.16 -3.58 -27.04
N ALA A 541 13.63 -2.34 -27.16
CA ALA A 541 13.82 -1.45 -26.01
C ALA A 541 13.58 0.02 -26.37
N GLY A 542 13.19 0.82 -25.38
CA GLY A 542 13.06 2.27 -25.53
C GLY A 542 14.42 2.96 -25.47
N ARG A 543 14.75 3.76 -26.49
CA ARG A 543 15.94 4.63 -26.50
C ARG A 543 15.72 5.81 -25.56
N ILE A 544 16.59 6.00 -24.57
CA ILE A 544 16.46 7.09 -23.60
C ILE A 544 16.86 8.42 -24.27
N HIS A 545 15.95 9.40 -24.22
CA HIS A 545 16.20 10.75 -24.73
C HIS A 545 17.12 11.53 -23.77
N THR A 546 18.44 11.37 -23.95
CA THR A 546 19.49 11.95 -23.09
C THR A 546 19.39 13.48 -22.96
N ALA A 547 18.87 14.19 -23.96
CA ALA A 547 18.68 15.63 -23.89
C ALA A 547 17.62 16.03 -22.84
N SER A 548 16.44 15.38 -22.83
CA SER A 548 15.43 15.58 -21.77
C SER A 548 15.95 15.12 -20.41
N LEU A 549 16.76 14.06 -20.39
CA LEU A 549 17.32 13.56 -19.14
C LEU A 549 18.29 14.58 -18.50
N SER A 550 19.21 15.15 -19.27
CA SER A 550 20.14 16.18 -18.80
C SER A 550 19.47 17.55 -18.54
N GLN A 551 18.60 18.01 -19.44
CA GLN A 551 18.07 19.38 -19.40
C GLN A 551 16.79 19.50 -18.55
N GLU A 552 15.95 18.47 -18.53
CA GLU A 552 14.66 18.47 -17.83
C GLU A 552 14.70 17.64 -16.53
N ALA A 553 15.67 16.72 -16.37
CA ALA A 553 15.71 15.66 -15.36
C ALA A 553 14.62 14.57 -15.53
N GLN A 554 14.03 14.48 -16.73
CA GLN A 554 12.93 13.56 -17.05
C GLN A 554 13.42 12.39 -17.90
N LEU A 555 13.01 11.17 -17.52
CA LEU A 555 13.16 10.00 -18.37
C LEU A 555 12.02 10.03 -19.40
N LYS A 556 12.39 10.10 -20.69
CA LYS A 556 11.50 10.00 -21.85
C LYS A 556 12.18 9.09 -22.88
N PHE A 557 11.40 8.40 -23.70
CA PHE A 557 11.93 7.56 -24.78
C PHE A 557 11.61 8.19 -26.13
N ASP A 558 12.62 8.46 -26.97
CA ASP A 558 12.42 9.13 -28.27
C ASP A 558 12.35 8.17 -29.47
N ALA A 559 12.72 6.90 -29.25
CA ALA A 559 12.63 5.84 -30.24
C ALA A 559 12.41 4.46 -29.59
N VAL A 560 11.92 3.49 -30.37
CA VAL A 560 12.07 2.06 -30.08
C VAL A 560 13.17 1.49 -30.96
N ILE A 561 14.09 0.73 -30.36
CA ILE A 561 15.15 -0.01 -31.05
C ILE A 561 14.79 -1.50 -31.05
N LYS A 562 14.84 -2.15 -32.21
CA LYS A 562 14.87 -3.61 -32.35
C LYS A 562 16.32 -4.05 -32.50
N TYR A 563 16.71 -5.05 -31.73
CA TYR A 563 18.00 -5.72 -31.78
C TYR A 563 17.87 -7.11 -32.37
N ASP A 564 18.80 -7.49 -33.24
CA ASP A 564 19.06 -8.88 -33.61
C ASP A 564 20.29 -9.35 -32.83
N MET A 565 20.06 -10.20 -31.82
CA MET A 565 21.06 -10.64 -30.85
C MET A 565 22.10 -11.59 -31.45
N ASN A 566 21.78 -12.23 -32.58
CA ASN A 566 22.66 -13.18 -33.28
C ASN A 566 23.64 -12.48 -34.23
N THR A 567 23.22 -11.39 -34.87
CA THR A 567 24.02 -10.64 -35.87
C THR A 567 24.56 -9.30 -35.35
N GLY A 568 24.02 -8.80 -34.24
CA GLY A 568 24.32 -7.46 -33.71
C GLY A 568 23.69 -6.31 -34.51
N MET A 569 22.86 -6.61 -35.51
CA MET A 569 22.15 -5.59 -36.30
C MET A 569 21.02 -4.94 -35.50
N LYS A 570 20.66 -3.71 -35.88
CA LYS A 570 19.61 -2.93 -35.23
C LYS A 570 18.66 -2.31 -36.27
N GLN A 571 17.39 -2.22 -35.92
CA GLN A 571 16.45 -1.29 -36.53
C GLN A 571 16.03 -0.25 -35.47
N VAL A 572 15.67 0.95 -35.91
CA VAL A 572 15.23 2.04 -35.01
C VAL A 572 13.98 2.68 -35.61
N TYR A 573 12.95 2.85 -34.79
CA TYR A 573 11.79 3.68 -35.10
C TYR A 573 11.77 4.89 -34.17
N GLU A 574 12.08 6.08 -34.71
CA GLU A 574 12.01 7.34 -33.97
C GLU A 574 10.58 7.89 -33.97
N HIS A 575 10.07 8.30 -32.80
CA HIS A 575 8.67 8.72 -32.65
C HIS A 575 8.36 10.08 -33.28
N GLY A 576 9.40 10.90 -33.51
CA GLY A 576 9.33 12.25 -34.06
C GLY A 576 9.74 13.33 -33.05
N SER A 577 10.08 14.53 -33.55
CA SER A 577 10.54 15.64 -32.69
C SER A 577 9.47 16.06 -31.69
N GLY A 578 9.79 16.02 -30.39
CA GLY A 578 8.85 16.33 -29.30
C GLY A 578 7.83 15.23 -28.99
N ARG A 579 8.01 14.01 -29.52
CA ARG A 579 7.09 12.88 -29.37
C ARG A 579 7.81 11.76 -28.65
N TYR A 580 7.19 11.18 -27.63
CA TYR A 580 7.87 10.23 -26.73
C TYR A 580 7.06 8.98 -26.46
N GLY A 581 7.71 7.82 -26.56
CA GLY A 581 7.12 6.51 -26.37
C GLY A 581 7.08 6.05 -24.92
N MET A 582 6.38 4.94 -24.73
CA MET A 582 6.28 4.15 -23.50
C MET A 582 6.74 2.71 -23.79
N GLU A 583 6.65 1.80 -22.83
CA GLU A 583 6.99 0.39 -23.06
C GLU A 583 6.20 -0.20 -24.23
N ALA A 584 6.89 -0.97 -25.09
CA ALA A 584 6.34 -1.60 -26.27
C ALA A 584 6.11 -3.09 -26.06
N GLN A 585 4.85 -3.51 -26.16
CA GLN A 585 4.43 -4.90 -26.04
C GLN A 585 4.52 -5.60 -27.41
N PHE A 586 5.15 -6.76 -27.47
CA PHE A 586 5.08 -7.64 -28.63
C PHE A 586 3.72 -8.37 -28.67
N VAL A 587 3.10 -8.47 -29.84
CA VAL A 587 1.84 -9.19 -30.07
C VAL A 587 2.06 -10.20 -31.20
N PRO A 588 1.97 -11.52 -30.95
CA PRO A 588 2.24 -12.55 -31.96
C PRO A 588 1.14 -12.62 -33.03
N ARG A 589 1.51 -13.02 -34.26
CA ARG A 589 0.55 -13.17 -35.38
C ARG A 589 -0.55 -14.18 -35.05
N SER A 590 -1.80 -13.86 -35.41
CA SER A 590 -2.92 -14.78 -35.16
C SER A 590 -2.88 -15.97 -36.12
N SER A 591 -2.73 -17.17 -35.56
CA SER A 591 -2.76 -18.45 -36.27
C SER A 591 -4.16 -18.87 -36.75
N SER A 592 -5.22 -18.10 -36.45
CA SER A 592 -6.60 -18.44 -36.81
C SER A 592 -7.03 -18.00 -38.21
N VAL A 593 -6.12 -17.44 -39.01
CA VAL A 593 -6.35 -17.15 -40.43
C VAL A 593 -5.78 -18.29 -41.26
N PRO A 594 -6.60 -19.09 -41.97
CA PRO A 594 -6.08 -20.10 -42.89
C PRO A 594 -5.33 -19.42 -44.02
N ASP A 595 -4.11 -19.88 -44.28
CA ASP A 595 -3.36 -19.45 -45.45
C ASP A 595 -4.10 -19.84 -46.73
N LYS A 596 -4.06 -18.99 -47.76
CA LYS A 596 -4.96 -19.14 -48.93
C LYS A 596 -4.54 -20.24 -49.91
N ASP A 597 -3.37 -20.82 -49.73
CA ASP A 597 -2.85 -21.91 -50.55
C ASP A 597 -2.62 -23.16 -49.68
N GLU A 598 -3.57 -24.10 -49.70
CA GLU A 598 -3.46 -25.42 -49.05
C GLU A 598 -2.32 -26.31 -49.64
N SER A 599 -1.54 -25.78 -50.59
CA SER A 599 -0.47 -26.51 -51.28
C SER A 599 0.88 -26.52 -50.54
N THR A 600 1.07 -25.68 -49.52
CA THR A 600 2.31 -25.59 -48.71
C THR A 600 2.16 -26.24 -47.32
N GLN A 601 1.67 -27.48 -47.25
CA GLN A 601 1.63 -28.27 -46.01
C GLN A 601 3.01 -28.81 -45.56
N HIS A 602 3.98 -27.92 -45.34
CA HIS A 602 5.12 -28.17 -44.47
C HIS A 602 5.32 -26.93 -43.58
N GLY A 603 5.37 -27.15 -42.27
CA GLY A 603 5.40 -26.07 -41.28
C GLY A 603 6.75 -25.35 -41.26
N GLU A 604 6.89 -24.28 -42.05
CA GLU A 604 7.83 -23.22 -41.73
C GLU A 604 7.37 -22.58 -40.42
N SER A 605 8.21 -22.64 -39.38
CA SER A 605 7.93 -21.97 -38.11
C SER A 605 7.92 -20.47 -38.35
N SER A 606 6.81 -19.80 -38.02
CA SER A 606 6.74 -18.34 -37.96
C SER A 606 7.92 -17.80 -37.16
N SER A 607 8.73 -16.92 -37.75
CA SER A 607 9.91 -16.38 -37.08
C SER A 607 9.53 -15.68 -35.77
N GLU A 608 10.46 -15.63 -34.83
CA GLU A 608 10.24 -15.08 -33.48
C GLU A 608 9.66 -13.65 -33.47
N ASP A 609 10.02 -12.84 -34.46
CA ASP A 609 9.56 -11.47 -34.67
C ASP A 609 8.25 -11.37 -35.49
N ASP A 610 7.56 -12.47 -35.74
CA ASP A 610 6.34 -12.50 -36.56
C ASP A 610 5.09 -12.03 -35.78
N GLY A 611 4.90 -10.71 -35.81
CA GLY A 611 3.82 -10.04 -35.09
C GLY A 611 3.94 -8.53 -35.19
N TRP A 612 3.50 -7.84 -34.14
CA TRP A 612 3.49 -6.38 -34.05
C TRP A 612 4.09 -5.90 -32.73
N LEU A 613 4.53 -4.65 -32.70
CA LEU A 613 4.72 -3.91 -31.46
C LEU A 613 3.55 -2.96 -31.26
N VAL A 614 2.96 -2.98 -30.07
CA VAL A 614 1.91 -2.03 -29.66
C VAL A 614 2.44 -1.20 -28.49
N LEU A 615 2.34 0.12 -28.62
CA LEU A 615 2.79 1.07 -27.59
C LEU A 615 1.94 2.34 -27.58
N PHE A 616 2.01 3.08 -26.48
CA PHE A 616 1.53 4.46 -26.41
C PHE A 616 2.67 5.44 -26.74
N VAL A 617 2.33 6.51 -27.45
CA VAL A 617 3.21 7.67 -27.70
C VAL A 617 2.46 8.94 -27.27
N HIS A 618 3.15 9.82 -26.55
CA HIS A 618 2.65 11.14 -26.14
C HIS A 618 3.30 12.23 -27.01
N ASP A 619 2.49 13.18 -27.49
CA ASP A 619 2.92 14.31 -28.29
C ASP A 619 3.04 15.57 -27.41
N GLU A 620 4.26 16.06 -27.22
CA GLU A 620 4.57 17.33 -26.55
C GLU A 620 4.87 18.46 -27.56
N GLY A 621 4.72 18.21 -28.87
CA GLY A 621 5.24 19.08 -29.94
C GLY A 621 4.33 20.20 -30.43
N ASP A 622 3.00 20.11 -30.27
CA ASP A 622 2.08 21.17 -30.73
C ASP A 622 2.07 22.37 -29.77
N ALA A 623 2.79 23.42 -30.16
CA ALA A 623 2.90 24.69 -29.42
C ALA A 623 1.58 25.49 -29.28
N ASN A 624 0.48 25.09 -29.95
CA ASN A 624 -0.84 25.70 -29.77
C ASN A 624 -1.67 25.01 -28.67
N MET A 625 -1.36 23.75 -28.35
CA MET A 625 -1.88 23.05 -27.19
C MET A 625 -0.97 23.34 -25.99
N SER A 626 -1.50 23.30 -24.76
CA SER A 626 -0.59 23.23 -23.62
C SER A 626 0.04 21.83 -23.55
N ALA A 627 1.29 21.71 -23.06
CA ALA A 627 1.92 20.40 -22.85
C ALA A 627 1.18 19.50 -21.83
N ALA A 628 0.18 20.04 -21.12
CA ALA A 628 -0.75 19.29 -20.28
C ALA A 628 -1.90 18.63 -21.08
N GLU A 629 -2.22 19.16 -22.27
CA GLU A 629 -3.34 18.78 -23.14
C GLU A 629 -2.90 18.12 -24.45
N GLY A 630 -1.59 18.01 -24.70
CA GLY A 630 -1.02 17.28 -25.84
C GLY A 630 -1.61 15.87 -25.95
N CYS A 631 -1.96 15.48 -27.18
CA CYS A 631 -2.66 14.23 -27.43
C CYS A 631 -1.73 13.03 -27.30
N SER A 632 -2.29 11.88 -26.93
CA SER A 632 -1.57 10.60 -26.99
C SER A 632 -2.20 9.71 -28.05
N GLU A 633 -1.41 8.80 -28.58
CA GLU A 633 -1.83 7.80 -29.56
C GLU A 633 -1.38 6.41 -29.14
N CYS A 634 -2.17 5.39 -29.49
CA CYS A 634 -1.68 4.01 -29.54
C CYS A 634 -1.19 3.74 -30.96
N ILE A 635 0.05 3.30 -31.12
CA ILE A 635 0.62 2.97 -32.44
C ILE A 635 0.93 1.48 -32.55
N ILE A 636 0.87 0.98 -33.77
CA ILE A 636 1.11 -0.41 -34.11
C ILE A 636 2.22 -0.45 -35.18
N LEU A 637 3.35 -1.08 -34.87
CA LEU A 637 4.47 -1.29 -35.77
C LEU A 637 4.49 -2.74 -36.25
N ASP A 638 4.93 -2.99 -37.49
CA ASP A 638 5.31 -4.35 -37.92
C ASP A 638 6.61 -4.75 -37.19
N ALA A 639 6.57 -5.81 -36.38
CA ALA A 639 7.70 -6.18 -35.52
C ALA A 639 8.93 -6.70 -36.31
N LYS A 640 8.77 -7.00 -37.60
CA LYS A 640 9.85 -7.38 -38.52
C LYS A 640 10.57 -6.15 -39.08
N ARG A 641 9.83 -5.08 -39.37
CA ARG A 641 10.28 -3.91 -40.16
C ARG A 641 9.89 -2.58 -39.50
N ILE A 642 10.27 -2.37 -38.23
CA ILE A 642 9.86 -1.18 -37.45
C ILE A 642 10.28 0.16 -38.09
N GLN A 643 11.33 0.16 -38.92
CA GLN A 643 11.78 1.32 -39.70
C GLN A 643 10.77 1.81 -40.75
N GLU A 644 9.79 1.00 -41.15
CA GLU A 644 8.68 1.42 -42.03
C GLU A 644 7.66 2.31 -41.29
N GLY A 645 7.72 2.34 -39.96
CA GLY A 645 6.82 3.12 -39.11
C GLY A 645 5.48 2.43 -38.82
N PRO A 646 4.50 3.17 -38.29
CA PRO A 646 3.25 2.59 -37.84
C PRO A 646 2.28 2.27 -38.97
N ILE A 647 1.86 1.00 -39.05
CA ILE A 647 0.83 0.53 -39.97
C ILE A 647 -0.57 1.02 -39.56
N ALA A 648 -0.76 1.29 -38.27
CA ALA A 648 -1.94 1.93 -37.70
C ALA A 648 -1.60 2.82 -36.51
N ARG A 649 -2.37 3.89 -36.34
CA ARG A 649 -2.30 4.88 -35.24
C ARG A 649 -3.73 5.15 -34.75
N ILE A 650 -3.92 5.18 -33.44
CA ILE A 650 -5.22 5.36 -32.79
C ILE A 650 -5.12 6.61 -31.92
N MET A 651 -5.75 7.71 -32.34
CA MET A 651 -5.71 8.99 -31.62
C MET A 651 -6.65 8.91 -30.41
N LEU A 652 -6.12 9.13 -29.21
CA LEU A 652 -6.87 8.88 -27.97
C LEU A 652 -7.61 10.14 -27.49
N PRO A 653 -8.83 10.00 -26.92
CA PRO A 653 -9.64 11.13 -26.45
C PRO A 653 -9.09 11.82 -25.19
N THR A 654 -7.96 11.34 -24.66
CA THR A 654 -7.26 11.89 -23.51
C THR A 654 -5.79 11.49 -23.56
N ARG A 655 -4.96 12.28 -22.88
CA ARG A 655 -3.52 12.03 -22.73
C ARG A 655 -3.27 10.83 -21.82
N VAL A 656 -2.42 9.91 -22.25
CA VAL A 656 -1.79 8.89 -21.40
C VAL A 656 -0.50 9.50 -20.84
N PRO A 657 -0.33 9.65 -19.51
CA PRO A 657 0.95 10.03 -18.91
C PRO A 657 1.99 8.93 -19.12
N TYR A 658 3.28 9.25 -19.08
CA TYR A 658 4.30 8.21 -18.89
C TYR A 658 3.98 7.42 -17.62
N GLY A 659 3.92 6.10 -17.77
CA GLY A 659 3.62 5.10 -16.76
C GLY A 659 4.78 4.11 -16.60
N ALA A 660 4.48 2.90 -16.14
CA ALA A 660 5.47 1.83 -15.97
C ALA A 660 5.30 0.76 -17.07
N HIS A 661 4.70 -0.40 -16.76
CA HIS A 661 4.68 -1.56 -17.67
C HIS A 661 3.38 -1.75 -18.45
N ALA A 662 3.52 -2.36 -19.62
CA ALA A 662 2.46 -2.70 -20.56
C ALA A 662 2.29 -4.21 -20.69
N MET A 663 1.10 -4.66 -21.06
CA MET A 663 0.83 -6.06 -21.37
C MET A 663 -0.17 -6.24 -22.52
N TRP A 664 -0.07 -7.37 -23.23
CA TRP A 664 -1.14 -7.85 -24.10
C TRP A 664 -1.98 -8.87 -23.34
N CYS A 665 -3.25 -8.55 -23.14
CA CYS A 665 -4.25 -9.47 -22.59
C CYS A 665 -5.06 -10.04 -23.77
N PRO A 666 -4.99 -11.36 -24.06
CA PRO A 666 -5.86 -11.98 -25.07
C PRO A 666 -7.34 -11.74 -24.76
N LEU A 667 -8.22 -11.97 -25.75
CA LEU A 667 -9.64 -12.11 -25.43
C LEU A 667 -9.84 -13.39 -24.61
N ALA A 668 -10.75 -13.34 -23.65
CA ALA A 668 -11.29 -14.55 -23.06
C ALA A 668 -12.00 -15.37 -24.15
N ASP A 669 -11.80 -16.69 -24.11
CA ASP A 669 -12.66 -17.63 -24.83
C ASP A 669 -13.93 -17.88 -24.01
N ASP A 670 -15.09 -17.76 -24.65
CA ASP A 670 -16.39 -17.95 -23.99
C ASP A 670 -16.66 -19.44 -23.67
N SER A 671 -15.81 -20.36 -24.12
CA SER A 671 -15.96 -21.81 -23.93
C SER A 671 -15.68 -22.27 -22.51
N ASP A 672 -14.72 -21.64 -21.81
CA ASP A 672 -14.29 -22.06 -20.46
C ASP A 672 -14.91 -21.20 -19.35
N HIS A 673 -16.17 -20.79 -19.55
CA HIS A 673 -17.06 -20.45 -18.44
C HIS A 673 -17.45 -21.71 -17.65
N HIS A 674 -16.53 -22.23 -16.85
CA HIS A 674 -16.87 -23.02 -15.67
C HIS A 674 -17.56 -22.10 -14.64
N PRO A 675 -18.87 -22.26 -14.35
CA PRO A 675 -19.50 -21.46 -13.33
C PRO A 675 -19.01 -21.91 -11.95
N ALA A 676 -18.22 -21.07 -11.28
CA ALA A 676 -17.93 -21.22 -9.86
C ALA A 676 -19.27 -21.40 -9.11
N SER A 677 -19.40 -22.50 -8.38
CA SER A 677 -20.73 -23.12 -8.18
C SER A 677 -21.69 -22.22 -7.41
N SER A 678 -22.79 -21.81 -8.07
CA SER A 678 -23.87 -21.00 -7.50
C SER A 678 -24.73 -21.78 -6.50
N LYS A 679 -24.17 -22.02 -5.31
CA LYS A 679 -24.83 -22.66 -4.17
C LYS A 679 -24.75 -21.80 -2.91
N HIS A 680 -25.26 -20.57 -2.94
CA HIS A 680 -25.57 -19.83 -1.70
C HIS A 680 -26.69 -18.77 -1.83
N GLU A 681 -27.82 -19.10 -2.45
CA GLU A 681 -29.09 -18.39 -2.25
C GLU A 681 -30.18 -19.33 -1.70
N SER A 682 -30.33 -19.37 -0.37
CA SER A 682 -31.56 -19.86 0.32
C SER A 682 -31.48 -19.65 1.84
N MET A 683 -31.20 -18.43 2.33
CA MET A 683 -31.58 -18.04 3.71
C MET A 683 -31.65 -16.51 3.89
N LEU A 684 -32.79 -15.93 3.52
CA LEU A 684 -33.13 -14.55 3.90
C LEU A 684 -33.54 -14.51 5.39
N SER A 685 -32.63 -14.08 6.26
CA SER A 685 -32.83 -12.93 7.17
C SER A 685 -31.82 -12.91 8.33
N MET A 686 -30.95 -11.90 8.30
CA MET A 686 -30.21 -11.23 9.39
C MET A 686 -28.91 -10.70 8.75
N ILE A 687 -28.90 -9.41 8.37
CA ILE A 687 -27.72 -8.77 7.80
C ILE A 687 -26.81 -8.34 8.96
N PRO A 688 -25.61 -8.92 9.17
CA PRO A 688 -24.64 -8.33 10.08
C PRO A 688 -24.18 -6.98 9.51
N PRO A 689 -24.02 -5.94 10.34
CA PRO A 689 -23.67 -4.62 9.82
C PRO A 689 -22.23 -4.60 9.26
N GLU A 690 -22.05 -3.89 8.15
CA GLU A 690 -20.70 -3.62 7.62
C GLU A 690 -19.83 -2.91 8.67
N PRO A 691 -18.59 -3.37 8.91
CA PRO A 691 -17.64 -2.67 9.78
C PRO A 691 -17.26 -1.33 9.15
N ARG A 692 -17.71 -0.23 9.77
CA ARG A 692 -17.38 1.14 9.32
C ARG A 692 -15.98 1.52 9.80
N ALA A 693 -15.28 2.30 8.99
CA ALA A 693 -13.98 2.85 9.38
C ALA A 693 -14.13 3.94 10.47
N PHE A 694 -13.27 3.90 11.48
CA PHE A 694 -13.33 4.73 12.69
C PHE A 694 -13.70 6.20 12.45
N ALA A 695 -14.93 6.55 12.82
CA ALA A 695 -15.49 7.87 12.65
C ALA A 695 -15.34 8.69 13.93
N ILE A 696 -14.18 9.35 14.08
CA ILE A 696 -13.94 10.32 15.17
C ILE A 696 -14.91 11.49 14.98
N SER A 697 -15.86 11.66 15.91
CA SER A 697 -16.76 12.80 15.91
C SER A 697 -16.01 14.10 16.23
N GLU A 698 -16.47 15.21 15.65
CA GLU A 698 -15.87 16.53 15.86
C GLU A 698 -15.74 16.84 17.35
N GLY A 699 -14.51 17.19 17.77
CA GLY A 699 -14.17 17.51 19.16
C GLY A 699 -13.40 16.42 19.93
N GLN A 700 -13.40 15.15 19.49
CA GLN A 700 -12.73 14.07 20.25
C GLN A 700 -11.19 14.03 20.12
N HIS A 701 -10.57 14.89 19.30
CA HIS A 701 -9.12 14.89 19.04
C HIS A 701 -8.22 14.96 20.29
N ARG A 702 -8.69 15.57 21.39
CA ARG A 702 -7.93 15.65 22.65
C ARG A 702 -7.87 14.31 23.41
N ALA A 703 -8.90 13.47 23.31
CA ALA A 703 -8.89 12.13 23.92
C ALA A 703 -7.87 11.21 23.25
N LEU A 704 -7.69 11.34 21.93
CA LEU A 704 -6.65 10.64 21.17
C LEU A 704 -5.24 11.02 21.65
N LEU A 705 -4.99 12.32 21.92
CA LEU A 705 -3.72 12.78 22.50
C LEU A 705 -3.46 12.16 23.89
N GLY A 706 -4.48 12.09 24.74
CA GLY A 706 -4.40 11.42 26.04
C GLY A 706 -4.08 9.93 25.93
N ALA A 707 -4.69 9.23 24.96
CA ALA A 707 -4.42 7.82 24.70
C ALA A 707 -2.97 7.58 24.23
N VAL A 708 -2.45 8.40 23.31
CA VAL A 708 -1.05 8.34 22.85
C VAL A 708 -0.08 8.58 24.01
N MET A 709 -0.31 9.61 24.82
CA MET A 709 0.52 9.90 26.00
C MET A 709 0.49 8.77 27.03
N THR A 710 -0.66 8.12 27.22
CA THR A 710 -0.81 6.93 28.08
C THR A 710 -0.04 5.72 27.53
N GLY A 711 0.00 5.54 26.21
CA GLY A 711 0.81 4.50 25.56
C GLY A 711 2.31 4.69 25.76
N VAL A 712 2.81 5.92 25.62
CA VAL A 712 4.22 6.25 25.90
C VAL A 712 4.56 6.03 27.38
N LEU A 713 3.67 6.43 28.31
CA LEU A 713 3.85 6.21 29.74
C LEU A 713 3.86 4.72 30.14
N ARG A 714 3.13 3.83 29.43
CA ARG A 714 3.21 2.37 29.64
C ARG A 714 4.60 1.80 29.33
N ALA A 715 5.22 2.25 28.23
CA ALA A 715 6.57 1.83 27.87
C ALA A 715 7.61 2.32 28.90
N ALA A 716 7.43 3.52 29.46
CA ALA A 716 8.33 4.09 30.46
C ALA A 716 8.13 3.54 31.89
N SER A 717 6.91 3.11 32.25
CA SER A 717 6.60 2.63 33.61
C SER A 717 6.93 1.16 33.87
N GLY A 718 7.16 0.36 32.82
CA GLY A 718 7.44 -1.07 32.95
C GLY A 718 6.20 -1.93 33.22
N LEU A 719 5.02 -1.50 32.74
CA LEU A 719 3.70 -2.09 33.03
C LEU A 719 3.45 -3.51 32.42
N PHE A 720 4.51 -4.28 32.17
CA PHE A 720 4.45 -5.72 31.88
C PHE A 720 4.59 -6.49 33.19
N VAL A 721 3.51 -7.16 33.58
CA VAL A 721 3.36 -7.72 34.92
C VAL A 721 3.57 -9.23 34.91
N ASN A 722 4.36 -9.69 35.88
CA ASN A 722 4.95 -11.03 35.96
C ASN A 722 3.91 -12.16 35.73
N GLY A 723 4.31 -13.18 34.98
CA GLY A 723 3.39 -14.02 34.21
C GLY A 723 3.53 -13.70 32.74
N TRP A 724 3.33 -12.43 32.35
CA TRP A 724 3.73 -11.94 31.04
C TRP A 724 5.24 -11.70 31.02
N ARG A 725 5.98 -12.57 30.32
CA ARG A 725 7.41 -12.38 30.05
C ARG A 725 7.63 -12.19 28.55
N PRO A 726 8.25 -11.07 28.11
CA PRO A 726 8.74 -10.95 26.74
C PRO A 726 9.93 -11.91 26.58
N TRP A 727 9.69 -13.05 25.95
CA TRP A 727 10.71 -14.04 25.65
C TRP A 727 11.17 -13.91 24.20
N ILE A 728 12.47 -14.03 23.95
CA ILE A 728 13.04 -13.93 22.59
C ILE A 728 13.31 -15.35 22.09
N ALA A 729 12.44 -15.84 21.21
CA ALA A 729 12.61 -17.12 20.53
C ALA A 729 13.06 -16.91 19.07
N ILE A 730 13.70 -17.94 18.50
CA ILE A 730 13.88 -18.04 17.05
C ILE A 730 12.50 -18.22 16.42
N ASP A 731 12.24 -17.51 15.32
CA ASP A 731 10.88 -17.39 14.82
C ASP A 731 10.35 -18.66 14.13
N ASP A 732 9.32 -19.26 14.74
CA ASP A 732 8.53 -20.38 14.22
C ASP A 732 7.09 -19.89 13.93
N ARG A 733 6.52 -20.37 12.82
CA ARG A 733 5.38 -19.76 12.13
C ARG A 733 4.01 -20.27 12.58
N GLU A 734 3.94 -21.42 13.23
CA GLU A 734 2.67 -21.97 13.74
C GLU A 734 2.23 -21.40 15.10
N GLN A 735 2.98 -20.43 15.66
CA GLN A 735 2.77 -19.92 17.01
C GLN A 735 2.63 -18.37 17.05
N TYR A 736 1.76 -17.88 17.93
CA TYR A 736 1.51 -16.44 18.10
C TYR A 736 2.72 -15.71 18.72
N ALA A 737 2.95 -14.46 18.29
CA ALA A 737 4.01 -13.59 18.79
C ALA A 737 3.51 -12.14 18.94
N PHE A 738 4.00 -11.43 19.95
CA PHE A 738 3.67 -10.03 20.25
C PHE A 738 4.30 -9.06 19.25
N ILE A 739 5.58 -9.29 18.93
CA ILE A 739 6.37 -8.54 17.95
C ILE A 739 7.26 -9.52 17.20
N ARG A 740 7.21 -9.54 15.87
CA ARG A 740 8.16 -10.28 15.01
C ARG A 740 9.16 -9.28 14.41
N MET A 741 10.43 -9.37 14.80
CA MET A 741 11.50 -8.45 14.35
C MET A 741 12.85 -9.16 14.29
N PHE A 742 13.70 -8.81 13.32
CA PHE A 742 15.10 -9.27 13.23
C PHE A 742 15.31 -10.79 13.11
N GLY A 743 14.29 -11.57 12.74
CA GLY A 743 14.33 -13.04 12.69
C GLY A 743 14.04 -13.71 14.04
N PHE A 744 13.71 -12.90 15.05
CA PHE A 744 13.21 -13.34 16.35
C PHE A 744 11.73 -13.04 16.46
N ARG A 745 11.03 -13.88 17.21
CA ARG A 745 9.73 -13.55 17.78
C ARG A 745 9.91 -13.13 19.23
N LEU A 746 9.33 -11.99 19.58
CA LEU A 746 9.04 -11.63 20.96
C LEU A 746 7.74 -12.34 21.32
N ASP A 747 7.84 -13.40 22.10
CA ASP A 747 6.68 -14.09 22.66
C ASP A 747 6.21 -13.34 23.90
N GLU A 748 4.94 -12.93 23.90
CA GLU A 748 4.22 -12.73 25.16
C GLU A 748 3.83 -14.12 25.66
N LEU A 749 4.65 -14.70 26.55
CA LEU A 749 4.32 -15.96 27.22
C LEU A 749 3.04 -15.75 28.06
N ASN A 750 1.90 -16.13 27.49
CA ASN A 750 0.62 -16.05 28.18
C ASN A 750 0.49 -17.21 29.17
N SER A 751 0.90 -17.00 30.42
CA SER A 751 0.83 -17.97 31.49
C SER A 751 -0.58 -18.18 32.03
N LEU A 752 -1.57 -18.44 31.16
CA LEU A 752 -2.93 -18.82 31.56
C LEU A 752 -2.89 -20.03 32.49
N GLY A 753 -3.71 -20.00 33.54
CA GLY A 753 -3.89 -21.14 34.44
C GLY A 753 -4.52 -22.33 33.72
N MET A 754 -4.37 -23.53 34.29
CA MET A 754 -4.96 -24.76 33.75
C MET A 754 -6.47 -24.62 33.61
N PHE A 755 -7.14 -23.98 34.58
CA PHE A 755 -8.58 -23.71 34.51
C PHE A 755 -9.00 -22.94 33.23
N ARG A 756 -8.31 -21.82 32.91
CA ARG A 756 -8.63 -21.05 31.69
C ARG A 756 -8.23 -21.81 30.41
N LYS A 757 -7.17 -22.64 30.45
CA LYS A 757 -6.78 -23.51 29.33
C LYS A 757 -7.81 -24.61 29.04
N GLU A 758 -8.28 -25.32 30.07
CA GLU A 758 -9.36 -26.31 29.95
C GLU A 758 -10.65 -25.68 29.43
N GLN A 759 -10.96 -24.45 29.88
CA GLN A 759 -12.09 -23.67 29.37
C GLN A 759 -11.89 -23.29 27.89
N ILE A 760 -10.71 -22.81 27.47
CA ILE A 760 -10.39 -22.51 26.06
C ILE A 760 -10.47 -23.77 25.19
N GLU A 761 -9.97 -24.91 25.66
CA GLU A 761 -10.13 -26.18 24.95
C GLU A 761 -11.61 -26.56 24.79
N THR A 762 -12.43 -26.30 25.80
CA THR A 762 -13.87 -26.58 25.77
C THR A 762 -14.62 -25.62 24.84
N GLU A 763 -14.30 -24.32 24.89
CA GLU A 763 -14.79 -23.32 23.94
C GLU A 763 -14.42 -23.70 22.50
N SER A 764 -13.17 -24.16 22.28
CA SER A 764 -12.65 -24.57 20.97
C SER A 764 -13.26 -25.87 20.44
N LYS A 765 -13.53 -26.85 21.30
CA LYS A 765 -14.17 -28.14 20.93
C LYS A 765 -15.68 -28.02 20.70
N SER A 766 -16.33 -27.02 21.30
CA SER A 766 -17.78 -26.78 21.18
C SER A 766 -18.15 -25.71 20.16
N GLY A 767 -17.21 -24.81 19.79
CA GLY A 767 -17.48 -23.64 18.96
C GLY A 767 -18.25 -22.51 19.69
N HIS A 768 -18.42 -22.61 21.01
CA HIS A 768 -19.22 -21.70 21.83
C HIS A 768 -18.33 -21.01 22.88
N ILE A 769 -18.38 -19.67 22.95
CA ILE A 769 -17.60 -18.89 23.91
C ILE A 769 -18.35 -18.78 25.25
N PHE A 770 -17.66 -19.01 26.36
CA PHE A 770 -18.26 -18.97 27.69
C PHE A 770 -18.71 -17.54 28.04
N GLY A 771 -20.01 -17.37 28.31
CA GLY A 771 -20.63 -16.07 28.52
C GLY A 771 -21.37 -15.51 27.29
N ASP A 772 -21.29 -16.16 26.11
CA ASP A 772 -21.91 -15.70 24.86
C ASP A 772 -23.37 -16.17 24.74
N ILE A 773 -24.31 -15.34 25.21
CA ILE A 773 -25.75 -15.64 25.20
C ILE A 773 -26.42 -15.56 23.82
N PHE A 774 -25.70 -15.18 22.76
CA PHE A 774 -26.23 -15.12 21.40
C PHE A 774 -26.01 -16.43 20.62
N ALA A 775 -24.90 -17.13 20.87
CA ALA A 775 -24.55 -18.38 20.19
C ALA A 775 -24.97 -19.64 20.98
N LEU A 776 -26.10 -19.59 21.70
CA LEU A 776 -26.51 -20.68 22.59
C LEU A 776 -27.09 -21.91 21.87
N PRO A 777 -26.65 -23.13 22.21
CA PRO A 777 -27.31 -24.36 21.79
C PRO A 777 -28.79 -24.42 22.18
N ALA A 778 -29.63 -24.93 21.28
CA ALA A 778 -31.07 -25.01 21.49
C ALA A 778 -31.43 -25.85 22.74
N GLY A 779 -32.14 -25.23 23.68
CA GLY A 779 -32.57 -25.86 24.94
C GLY A 779 -31.79 -25.44 26.19
N ILE A 780 -30.71 -24.67 26.06
CA ILE A 780 -29.98 -24.10 27.21
C ILE A 780 -30.65 -22.78 27.67
N ALA A 781 -30.82 -22.61 28.98
CA ALA A 781 -31.40 -21.41 29.58
C ALA A 781 -30.36 -20.26 29.64
N ILE A 782 -30.79 -19.02 29.40
CA ILE A 782 -29.88 -17.86 29.30
C ILE A 782 -29.14 -17.62 30.62
N GLU A 783 -29.81 -17.83 31.75
CA GLU A 783 -29.26 -17.71 33.10
C GLU A 783 -28.07 -18.66 33.30
N SER A 784 -28.14 -19.88 32.75
CA SER A 784 -27.07 -20.89 32.85
C SER A 784 -25.86 -20.61 31.95
N ALA A 785 -25.92 -19.56 31.14
CA ALA A 785 -24.88 -19.15 30.20
C ALA A 785 -24.18 -17.83 30.59
N LEU A 786 -24.60 -17.17 31.66
CA LEU A 786 -23.95 -15.95 32.14
C LEU A 786 -22.65 -16.26 32.91
N PRO A 787 -21.65 -15.35 32.91
CA PRO A 787 -20.45 -15.53 33.73
C PRO A 787 -20.78 -15.53 35.23
N SER A 788 -20.19 -16.45 36.00
CA SER A 788 -20.37 -16.49 37.49
C SER A 788 -19.77 -15.28 38.20
N LEU A 789 -18.85 -14.56 37.55
CA LEU A 789 -18.29 -13.32 38.06
C LEU A 789 -19.22 -12.14 37.78
N THR A 790 -19.58 -11.40 38.83
CA THR A 790 -20.24 -10.10 38.74
C THR A 790 -19.39 -9.02 39.40
N LEU A 791 -18.99 -7.99 38.64
CA LEU A 791 -18.21 -6.85 39.12
C LEU A 791 -19.05 -5.59 39.21
N PHE A 792 -19.24 -5.07 40.42
CA PHE A 792 -19.76 -3.73 40.68
C PHE A 792 -18.61 -2.73 40.70
N GLU A 793 -18.73 -1.65 39.91
CA GLU A 793 -17.57 -0.81 39.58
C GLU A 793 -17.93 0.65 39.24
N LEU A 794 -16.90 1.50 39.16
CA LEU A 794 -17.00 2.89 38.75
C LEU A 794 -15.93 3.18 37.69
N GLU A 795 -16.35 3.51 36.46
CA GLU A 795 -15.43 3.71 35.31
C GLU A 795 -14.33 4.75 35.61
N GLY A 796 -14.67 5.80 36.37
CA GLY A 796 -13.77 6.87 36.79
C GLY A 796 -12.85 6.59 37.98
N CYS A 797 -12.81 5.36 38.50
CA CYS A 797 -12.00 4.95 39.65
C CYS A 797 -10.77 4.13 39.22
N GLY A 798 -9.57 4.53 39.64
CA GLY A 798 -8.32 3.82 39.40
C GLY A 798 -8.34 2.36 39.87
N ASP A 799 -8.90 2.11 41.05
CA ASP A 799 -8.99 0.76 41.65
C ASP A 799 -9.93 -0.15 40.83
N CYS A 800 -11.09 0.37 40.42
CA CYS A 800 -12.00 -0.35 39.51
C CYS A 800 -11.35 -0.68 38.17
N ARG A 801 -10.53 0.26 37.66
CA ARG A 801 -9.80 0.10 36.41
C ARG A 801 -8.68 -0.96 36.49
N LEU A 802 -7.98 -1.08 37.63
CA LEU A 802 -7.00 -2.15 37.84
C LEU A 802 -7.66 -3.54 37.79
N VAL A 803 -8.86 -3.68 38.36
CA VAL A 803 -9.65 -4.92 38.27
C VAL A 803 -10.11 -5.18 36.82
N ARG A 804 -10.56 -4.17 36.07
CA ARG A 804 -10.92 -4.32 34.64
C ARG A 804 -9.74 -4.76 33.76
N GLU A 805 -8.57 -4.18 33.96
CA GLU A 805 -7.36 -4.58 33.21
C GLU A 805 -6.97 -6.02 33.58
N THR A 806 -7.08 -6.40 34.86
CA THR A 806 -6.83 -7.78 35.34
C THR A 806 -7.77 -8.78 34.68
N LEU A 807 -9.10 -8.55 34.69
CA LEU A 807 -10.07 -9.40 34.00
C LEU A 807 -9.80 -9.48 32.48
N SER A 808 -9.39 -8.36 31.87
CA SER A 808 -9.01 -8.31 30.45
C SER A 808 -7.74 -9.12 30.14
N MET A 809 -6.77 -9.16 31.06
CA MET A 809 -5.50 -9.88 30.91
C MET A 809 -5.64 -11.40 31.15
N LEU A 810 -6.49 -11.79 32.10
CA LEU A 810 -6.76 -13.20 32.43
C LEU A 810 -7.73 -13.87 31.44
N ASP A 811 -8.27 -13.10 30.48
CA ASP A 811 -9.26 -13.52 29.46
C ASP A 811 -10.58 -14.06 30.05
N ILE A 812 -11.00 -13.54 31.21
CA ILE A 812 -12.19 -13.99 31.94
C ILE A 812 -13.41 -13.11 31.55
N ALA A 813 -14.52 -13.74 31.14
CA ALA A 813 -15.78 -13.02 30.95
C ALA A 813 -16.37 -12.62 32.31
N CYS A 814 -16.96 -11.43 32.41
CA CYS A 814 -17.52 -10.91 33.66
C CYS A 814 -18.80 -10.11 33.39
N THR A 815 -19.76 -10.18 34.32
CA THR A 815 -20.97 -9.34 34.32
C THR A 815 -20.68 -8.03 35.04
N HIS A 816 -20.54 -6.94 34.30
CA HIS A 816 -20.31 -5.61 34.86
C HIS A 816 -21.64 -4.95 35.28
N ARG A 817 -21.66 -4.40 36.50
CA ARG A 817 -22.74 -3.59 37.07
C ARG A 817 -22.19 -2.18 37.38
N PRO A 818 -22.28 -1.22 36.45
CA PRO A 818 -21.78 0.13 36.68
C PRO A 818 -22.54 0.85 37.79
N CYS A 819 -21.79 1.53 38.66
CA CYS A 819 -22.26 2.22 39.86
C CYS A 819 -21.80 3.69 39.89
N PRO A 820 -22.21 4.56 38.94
CA PRO A 820 -21.92 5.99 38.98
C PRO A 820 -22.51 6.69 40.22
N HIS A 821 -22.16 7.94 40.47
CA HIS A 821 -22.75 8.72 41.56
C HIS A 821 -24.24 9.01 41.27
N GLY A 822 -25.08 8.92 42.29
CA GLY A 822 -26.55 8.98 42.13
C GLY A 822 -27.21 7.67 41.67
N ALA A 823 -26.43 6.63 41.34
CA ALA A 823 -26.96 5.31 41.00
C ALA A 823 -27.84 4.75 42.14
N VAL A 824 -29.04 4.28 41.80
CA VAL A 824 -30.04 3.81 42.77
C VAL A 824 -30.30 2.30 42.67
N ARG A 825 -29.94 1.64 41.54
CA ARG A 825 -30.15 0.20 41.33
C ARG A 825 -28.88 -0.58 41.67
N ASN A 826 -27.84 -0.42 40.86
CA ASN A 826 -26.61 -1.24 40.95
C ASN A 826 -25.83 -0.91 42.23
N ARG A 827 -25.74 0.37 42.58
CA ARG A 827 -25.01 0.83 43.77
C ARG A 827 -25.72 0.47 45.07
N LEU A 828 -27.06 0.54 45.11
CA LEU A 828 -27.84 0.05 46.26
C LEU A 828 -27.76 -1.47 46.40
N ALA A 829 -27.77 -2.21 45.29
CA ALA A 829 -27.57 -3.66 45.33
C ALA A 829 -26.18 -4.04 45.87
N ALA A 830 -25.12 -3.32 45.50
CA ALA A 830 -23.79 -3.49 46.10
C ALA A 830 -23.78 -3.18 47.60
N ALA A 831 -24.39 -2.06 48.04
CA ALA A 831 -24.50 -1.71 49.46
C ALA A 831 -25.26 -2.78 50.27
N ALA A 832 -26.36 -3.32 49.72
CA ALA A 832 -27.16 -4.37 50.34
C ALA A 832 -26.41 -5.71 50.43
N ALA A 833 -25.73 -6.13 49.35
CA ALA A 833 -24.92 -7.35 49.34
C ALA A 833 -23.75 -7.28 50.35
N GLN A 834 -23.17 -6.08 50.54
CA GLN A 834 -22.10 -5.85 51.52
C GLN A 834 -22.61 -5.77 52.97
N THR A 835 -23.78 -5.19 53.23
CA THR A 835 -24.35 -5.09 54.59
C THR A 835 -24.91 -6.42 55.12
N GLN A 836 -25.51 -7.25 54.27
CA GLN A 836 -25.97 -8.60 54.66
C GLN A 836 -24.82 -9.47 55.19
N THR A 837 -23.63 -9.35 54.60
CA THR A 837 -22.42 -10.10 54.99
C THR A 837 -21.84 -9.65 56.34
N LEU A 838 -22.27 -8.49 56.88
CA LEU A 838 -21.73 -7.87 58.11
C LEU A 838 -22.58 -8.13 59.36
N GLY A 839 -23.63 -8.95 59.30
CA GLY A 839 -24.43 -9.37 60.46
C GLY A 839 -25.17 -8.24 61.18
N LYS A 840 -25.33 -7.08 60.53
CA LYS A 840 -26.09 -5.94 61.05
C LYS A 840 -27.61 -6.18 60.97
N ARG A 841 -28.33 -5.42 61.79
CA ARG A 841 -29.78 -5.57 62.01
C ARG A 841 -30.59 -5.03 60.83
N LEU A 842 -31.78 -5.59 60.60
CA LEU A 842 -32.69 -5.26 59.49
C LEU A 842 -33.36 -3.87 59.60
N ASP A 843 -33.02 -3.12 60.65
CA ASP A 843 -33.63 -1.86 61.07
C ASP A 843 -32.74 -0.60 60.83
N GLU A 844 -31.58 -0.75 60.19
CA GLU A 844 -30.80 0.37 59.64
C GLU A 844 -31.15 0.65 58.16
N TYR A 845 -31.26 1.92 57.78
CA TYR A 845 -31.42 2.32 56.38
C TYR A 845 -30.11 2.09 55.61
N ILE A 846 -30.16 1.34 54.51
CA ILE A 846 -29.02 1.11 53.61
C ILE A 846 -29.00 2.22 52.55
N TYR A 847 -27.88 2.95 52.44
CA TYR A 847 -27.72 4.03 51.47
C TYR A 847 -26.78 3.62 50.32
N PRO A 848 -26.97 4.11 49.08
CA PRO A 848 -26.06 3.81 47.98
C PRO A 848 -24.60 4.21 48.25
N GLU A 849 -24.37 5.26 49.03
CA GLU A 849 -23.03 5.69 49.47
C GLU A 849 -22.29 4.70 50.39
N ASP A 850 -22.97 3.71 50.98
CA ASP A 850 -22.34 2.66 51.79
C ASP A 850 -21.58 1.62 50.94
N ALA A 851 -21.82 1.56 49.62
CA ALA A 851 -21.20 0.61 48.71
C ALA A 851 -19.70 0.90 48.49
N LYS A 852 -18.83 -0.01 48.97
CA LYS A 852 -17.41 -0.01 48.61
C LYS A 852 -17.23 -0.55 47.20
N LEU A 853 -16.40 0.10 46.39
CA LEU A 853 -16.12 -0.26 45.00
C LEU A 853 -14.59 -0.22 44.76
N PRO A 854 -14.02 -1.10 43.91
CA PRO A 854 -14.68 -2.22 43.23
C PRO A 854 -15.16 -3.31 44.20
N TYR A 855 -16.21 -4.03 43.82
CA TYR A 855 -16.77 -5.16 44.55
C TYR A 855 -17.10 -6.30 43.58
N LEU A 856 -16.54 -7.48 43.85
CA LEU A 856 -16.69 -8.69 43.03
C LEU A 856 -17.49 -9.74 43.80
N GLU A 857 -18.45 -10.35 43.12
CA GLU A 857 -19.12 -11.59 43.52
C GLU A 857 -18.72 -12.71 42.54
N ASP A 858 -18.39 -13.91 43.03
CA ASP A 858 -18.29 -15.14 42.21
C ASP A 858 -19.31 -16.16 42.72
N GLU A 859 -20.38 -16.38 41.95
CA GLU A 859 -21.45 -17.31 42.33
C GLU A 859 -20.99 -18.77 42.39
N ARG A 860 -19.90 -19.13 41.68
CA ARG A 860 -19.33 -20.49 41.64
C ARG A 860 -18.66 -20.88 42.95
N THR A 861 -18.04 -19.91 43.65
CA THR A 861 -17.33 -20.13 44.92
C THR A 861 -18.06 -19.54 46.12
N GLY A 862 -19.06 -18.70 45.90
CA GLY A 862 -19.74 -17.91 46.93
C GLY A 862 -18.92 -16.72 47.45
N VAL A 863 -17.78 -16.41 46.81
CA VAL A 863 -16.89 -15.32 47.23
C VAL A 863 -17.53 -13.96 46.96
N ARG A 864 -17.44 -13.06 47.94
CA ARG A 864 -17.97 -11.68 47.89
C ARG A 864 -16.96 -10.73 48.54
N ILE A 865 -16.23 -9.95 47.74
CA ILE A 865 -15.04 -9.20 48.19
C ILE A 865 -14.99 -7.79 47.60
N ALA A 866 -14.54 -6.82 48.40
CA ALA A 866 -14.40 -5.41 48.02
C ALA A 866 -12.95 -4.94 48.18
N GLY A 867 -12.51 -4.04 47.29
CA GLY A 867 -11.13 -3.52 47.23
C GLY A 867 -10.31 -4.20 46.12
N ALA A 868 -9.58 -3.38 45.35
CA ALA A 868 -8.88 -3.88 44.16
C ALA A 868 -7.77 -4.89 44.49
N ASP A 869 -6.94 -4.62 45.50
CA ASP A 869 -5.85 -5.53 45.90
C ASP A 869 -6.41 -6.94 46.22
N GLN A 870 -7.47 -7.03 47.02
CA GLN A 870 -8.11 -8.29 47.42
C GLN A 870 -8.78 -9.01 46.23
N ILE A 871 -9.39 -8.25 45.32
CA ILE A 871 -10.01 -8.80 44.11
C ILE A 871 -8.95 -9.35 43.15
N ILE A 872 -7.82 -8.65 43.00
CA ILE A 872 -6.72 -9.07 42.12
C ILE A 872 -6.01 -10.29 42.71
N GLU A 873 -5.73 -10.32 44.01
CA GLU A 873 -5.23 -11.50 44.73
C GLU A 873 -6.14 -12.71 44.54
N TYR A 874 -7.47 -12.54 44.70
CA TYR A 874 -8.43 -13.60 44.46
C TYR A 874 -8.44 -14.09 43.01
N LEU A 875 -8.52 -13.19 42.03
CA LEU A 875 -8.56 -13.56 40.61
C LEU A 875 -7.30 -14.32 40.16
N TYR A 876 -6.12 -13.90 40.61
CA TYR A 876 -4.87 -14.62 40.34
C TYR A 876 -4.79 -15.97 41.11
N SER A 877 -5.29 -16.02 42.35
CA SER A 877 -5.28 -17.27 43.12
C SER A 877 -6.21 -18.33 42.53
N GLU A 878 -7.42 -17.93 42.11
CA GLU A 878 -8.51 -18.83 41.75
C GLU A 878 -8.55 -19.14 40.25
N TYR A 879 -8.25 -18.17 39.38
CA TYR A 879 -8.30 -18.32 37.92
C TYR A 879 -6.90 -18.43 37.27
N LEU A 880 -5.82 -18.37 38.06
CA LEU A 880 -4.44 -18.49 37.60
C LEU A 880 -3.57 -19.41 38.49
N ASP A 881 -4.16 -20.53 38.95
CA ASP A 881 -3.50 -21.65 39.64
C ASP A 881 -2.67 -21.27 40.88
N GLY A 882 -3.12 -20.31 41.68
CA GLY A 882 -2.39 -19.85 42.87
C GLY A 882 -1.21 -18.91 42.56
N ALA A 883 -1.13 -18.34 41.36
CA ALA A 883 -0.12 -17.35 41.01
C ALA A 883 -0.24 -16.07 41.86
N ALA A 884 0.88 -15.36 42.06
CA ALA A 884 0.94 -14.23 42.97
C ALA A 884 0.88 -12.86 42.25
N PRO A 885 -0.01 -11.95 42.72
CA PRO A 885 0.02 -10.50 42.56
C PRO A 885 1.27 -9.83 41.97
N PRO A 886 1.43 -9.64 40.64
CA PRO A 886 2.57 -8.92 40.11
C PRO A 886 2.67 -7.51 40.70
N PRO A 887 3.85 -7.03 41.16
CA PRO A 887 3.94 -5.85 42.02
C PRO A 887 3.23 -4.60 41.51
N MET A 888 3.19 -4.35 40.21
CA MET A 888 2.54 -3.15 39.67
C MET A 888 1.01 -3.21 39.57
N LEU A 889 0.40 -4.39 39.82
CA LEU A 889 -1.03 -4.55 40.08
C LEU A 889 -1.34 -4.63 41.59
N SER A 890 -0.39 -5.03 42.43
CA SER A 890 -0.59 -5.31 43.88
C SER A 890 0.08 -4.30 44.85
N SER A 891 0.85 -3.32 44.38
CA SER A 891 1.54 -2.33 45.25
C SER A 891 0.65 -1.14 45.68
N GLY A 892 -0.62 -1.42 45.98
CA GLY A 892 -1.58 -0.52 46.63
C GLY A 892 -1.58 0.93 46.12
N LYS A 893 -1.47 1.89 47.06
CA LYS A 893 -1.68 3.33 46.80
C LYS A 893 -0.86 3.92 45.64
N LEU A 894 0.29 3.36 45.28
CA LEU A 894 1.09 3.86 44.16
C LEU A 894 0.53 3.39 42.81
N ALA A 895 0.12 2.11 42.72
CA ALA A 895 -0.53 1.56 41.53
C ALA A 895 -1.89 2.23 41.29
N ALA A 896 -2.70 2.38 42.36
CA ALA A 896 -3.94 3.13 42.35
C ALA A 896 -3.75 4.58 41.84
N MET A 897 -2.71 5.27 42.30
CA MET A 897 -2.39 6.63 41.86
C MET A 897 -2.06 6.70 40.38
N PHE A 898 -1.23 5.80 39.84
CA PHE A 898 -0.94 5.77 38.40
C PHE A 898 -2.16 5.37 37.56
N ALA A 899 -2.99 4.43 38.04
CA ALA A 899 -4.24 4.07 37.39
C ALA A 899 -5.20 5.27 37.31
N GLN A 900 -5.31 6.05 38.40
CA GLN A 900 -6.12 7.28 38.47
C GLN A 900 -5.54 8.42 37.61
N ILE A 901 -4.23 8.64 37.60
CA ILE A 901 -3.59 9.63 36.70
C ILE A 901 -3.95 9.35 35.22
N ALA A 902 -4.00 8.07 34.82
CA ALA A 902 -4.41 7.66 33.48
C ALA A 902 -5.95 7.51 33.29
N VAL A 903 -6.75 7.81 34.31
CA VAL A 903 -8.17 8.20 34.18
C VAL A 903 -8.27 9.71 33.99
N ASP A 904 -7.64 10.49 34.86
CA ASP A 904 -7.70 11.95 34.89
C ASP A 904 -7.12 12.60 33.62
N ALA A 905 -6.07 11.98 33.05
CA ALA A 905 -5.45 12.37 31.78
C ALA A 905 -6.41 12.26 30.57
N ARG A 906 -7.58 11.63 30.71
CA ARG A 906 -8.62 11.59 29.67
C ARG A 906 -9.43 12.91 29.58
N GLY A 907 -9.39 13.78 30.60
CA GLY A 907 -9.78 15.18 30.43
C GLY A 907 -10.30 15.93 31.66
N SER A 908 -9.40 16.52 32.45
CA SER A 908 -9.78 17.61 33.37
C SER A 908 -9.88 18.95 32.62
N ALA A 909 -11.10 19.50 32.52
CA ALA A 909 -11.32 20.79 31.89
C ALA A 909 -10.98 21.95 32.84
N LYS A 910 -9.82 22.59 32.64
CA LYS A 910 -9.46 23.88 33.24
C LYS A 910 -9.10 24.91 32.16
N GLY A 911 -10.01 25.87 31.99
CA GLY A 911 -9.72 27.25 31.61
C GLY A 911 -10.45 28.14 32.61
N SER A 912 -9.86 29.25 33.02
CA SER A 912 -10.47 30.23 33.94
C SER A 912 -11.10 31.35 33.09
N ASP A 913 -12.27 31.92 33.41
CA ASP A 913 -12.60 32.60 34.67
C ASP A 913 -14.11 32.58 35.04
N GLU A 914 -14.34 33.02 36.27
CA GLU A 914 -15.54 33.29 37.11
C GLU A 914 -17.02 32.98 36.73
N ILE A 915 -17.69 32.40 37.74
CA ILE A 915 -19.11 32.53 38.14
C ILE A 915 -20.20 31.91 37.24
N SER A 916 -20.36 30.58 37.37
CA SER A 916 -21.69 29.93 37.51
C SER A 916 -21.55 28.61 38.28
N PRO A 917 -22.45 28.22 39.21
CA PRO A 917 -22.20 27.09 40.13
C PRO A 917 -22.16 25.70 39.47
N PHE A 918 -22.80 25.51 38.31
CA PHE A 918 -22.98 24.20 37.70
C PHE A 918 -21.86 23.88 36.68
N ARG A 919 -20.75 23.33 37.18
CA ARG A 919 -19.60 22.89 36.38
C ARG A 919 -20.02 22.01 35.19
N ARG A 920 -19.49 22.32 34.00
CA ARG A 920 -19.48 21.42 32.83
C ARG A 920 -18.06 21.18 32.33
N GLY A 921 -17.44 20.11 32.81
CA GLY A 921 -16.39 19.42 32.06
C GLY A 921 -17.00 18.28 31.21
N PRO A 922 -16.21 17.28 30.80
CA PRO A 922 -16.74 16.00 30.30
C PRO A 922 -17.35 15.20 31.46
N SER A 923 -18.54 15.60 31.93
CA SER A 923 -19.10 15.20 33.23
C SER A 923 -20.24 14.16 33.15
N GLY A 924 -20.33 13.38 32.07
CA GLY A 924 -21.41 12.40 31.84
C GLY A 924 -21.27 11.11 32.66
N ALA A 925 -20.18 10.36 32.43
CA ALA A 925 -19.99 8.99 32.94
C ALA A 925 -20.03 8.81 34.47
N PHE A 926 -19.80 9.90 35.20
CA PHE A 926 -19.68 9.92 36.67
C PHE A 926 -21.03 9.99 37.39
N TYR A 927 -22.12 10.35 36.70
CA TYR A 927 -23.45 10.49 37.31
C TYR A 927 -24.51 9.69 36.53
N SER A 928 -25.33 8.93 37.24
CA SER A 928 -26.43 8.18 36.63
C SER A 928 -27.49 9.11 36.03
N ARG A 929 -28.06 8.71 34.90
CA ARG A 929 -29.28 9.30 34.33
C ARG A 929 -30.45 8.31 34.41
N PRO A 930 -31.71 8.80 34.48
CA PRO A 930 -32.89 7.94 34.35
C PRO A 930 -32.80 7.10 33.06
N ALA A 931 -32.87 5.78 33.20
CA ALA A 931 -32.68 4.85 32.09
C ALA A 931 -33.53 3.60 32.27
N ARG A 932 -34.12 3.12 31.17
CA ARG A 932 -34.87 1.86 31.11
C ARG A 932 -33.91 0.70 31.39
N THR A 933 -34.25 -0.19 32.30
CA THR A 933 -33.48 -1.43 32.53
C THR A 933 -33.69 -2.36 31.32
N PRO A 934 -32.65 -3.01 30.77
CA PRO A 934 -32.81 -4.12 29.84
C PRO A 934 -33.25 -5.38 30.61
N GLU A 935 -33.98 -6.28 29.94
CA GLU A 935 -34.45 -7.54 30.53
C GLU A 935 -33.34 -8.60 30.55
N LYS A 936 -32.44 -8.54 29.57
CA LYS A 936 -31.24 -9.39 29.42
C LYS A 936 -29.99 -8.50 29.35
N PRO A 937 -28.85 -8.90 29.95
CA PRO A 937 -27.63 -8.09 29.90
C PRO A 937 -27.12 -7.94 28.47
N LEU A 938 -26.57 -6.76 28.16
CA LEU A 938 -25.94 -6.50 26.86
C LEU A 938 -24.60 -7.25 26.76
N GLN A 939 -24.17 -7.64 25.56
CA GLN A 939 -22.84 -8.23 25.33
C GLN A 939 -21.91 -7.15 24.76
N LEU A 940 -20.74 -6.95 25.37
CA LEU A 940 -19.73 -6.00 24.92
C LEU A 940 -18.39 -6.70 24.69
N TRP A 941 -17.99 -6.82 23.42
CA TRP A 941 -16.68 -7.34 23.02
C TRP A 941 -15.67 -6.19 23.03
N ALA A 942 -14.71 -6.22 23.97
CA ALA A 942 -13.84 -5.09 24.29
C ALA A 942 -12.58 -5.49 25.09
N TYR A 943 -11.66 -4.55 25.32
CA TYR A 943 -10.56 -4.69 26.29
C TYR A 943 -10.24 -3.34 26.93
N GLU A 944 -9.77 -3.33 28.19
CA GLU A 944 -9.61 -2.10 28.98
C GLU A 944 -8.80 -1.00 28.27
N ALA A 945 -7.68 -1.37 27.66
CA ALA A 945 -6.74 -0.44 27.02
C ALA A 945 -7.21 0.17 25.68
N SER A 946 -8.42 -0.12 25.18
CA SER A 946 -8.98 0.55 24.00
C SER A 946 -9.73 1.83 24.39
N PRO A 947 -9.30 3.03 23.91
CA PRO A 947 -9.98 4.29 24.24
C PRO A 947 -11.41 4.34 23.68
N PHE A 948 -11.68 3.67 22.56
CA PHE A 948 -13.03 3.55 21.99
C PHE A 948 -13.94 2.68 22.87
N CYS A 949 -13.39 1.64 23.50
CA CYS A 949 -14.14 0.83 24.47
C CYS A 949 -14.45 1.63 25.74
N ALA A 950 -13.51 2.45 26.23
CA ALA A 950 -13.75 3.33 27.38
C ALA A 950 -14.94 4.26 27.16
N LEU A 951 -15.06 4.91 25.99
CA LEU A 951 -16.21 5.79 25.67
C LEU A 951 -17.57 5.05 25.71
N VAL A 952 -17.60 3.77 25.35
CA VAL A 952 -18.81 2.92 25.45
C VAL A 952 -19.10 2.56 26.90
N ARG A 953 -18.10 2.13 27.69
CA ARG A 953 -18.27 1.85 29.14
C ARG A 953 -18.68 3.11 29.92
N GLU A 954 -18.14 4.27 29.57
CA GLU A 954 -18.53 5.58 30.11
C GLU A 954 -20.03 5.88 29.88
N THR A 955 -20.60 5.44 28.75
CA THR A 955 -22.03 5.60 28.44
C THR A 955 -22.91 4.51 29.07
N LEU A 956 -22.41 3.27 29.17
CA LEU A 956 -23.06 2.21 29.95
C LEU A 956 -23.10 2.57 31.45
N SER A 957 -22.06 3.26 31.95
CA SER A 957 -22.00 3.87 33.28
C SER A 957 -23.02 5.01 33.44
N GLU A 958 -23.03 6.00 32.54
CA GLU A 958 -24.02 7.11 32.54
C GLU A 958 -25.47 6.61 32.63
N LEU A 959 -25.79 5.48 31.97
CA LEU A 959 -27.12 4.89 31.93
C LEU A 959 -27.37 3.79 32.99
N GLU A 960 -26.36 3.47 33.81
CA GLU A 960 -26.40 2.40 34.83
C GLU A 960 -26.86 1.04 34.24
N LEU A 961 -26.36 0.72 33.04
CA LEU A 961 -26.72 -0.49 32.29
C LEU A 961 -25.75 -1.63 32.59
N SER A 962 -26.29 -2.80 32.98
CA SER A 962 -25.51 -4.02 33.22
C SER A 962 -25.19 -4.74 31.91
N TYR A 963 -23.95 -5.23 31.76
CA TYR A 963 -23.47 -5.87 30.55
C TYR A 963 -22.46 -6.99 30.85
N VAL A 964 -22.41 -8.02 30.01
CA VAL A 964 -21.33 -9.00 29.98
C VAL A 964 -20.18 -8.41 29.15
N LEU A 965 -18.98 -8.37 29.74
CA LEU A 965 -17.75 -8.03 29.03
C LEU A 965 -17.14 -9.31 28.47
N GLN A 966 -16.98 -9.37 27.15
CA GLN A 966 -16.19 -10.39 26.46
C GLN A 966 -14.78 -9.84 26.20
N PRO A 967 -13.76 -10.24 26.98
CA PRO A 967 -12.40 -9.75 26.81
C PRO A 967 -11.84 -10.11 25.43
N CYS A 968 -11.32 -9.10 24.74
CA CYS A 968 -10.74 -9.18 23.40
C CYS A 968 -9.30 -8.65 23.38
N ALA A 969 -8.56 -8.90 24.47
CA ALA A 969 -7.16 -8.50 24.60
C ALA A 969 -6.27 -9.20 23.56
N ARG A 970 -5.04 -8.68 23.37
CA ARG A 970 -4.04 -9.34 22.51
C ARG A 970 -3.68 -10.70 23.12
N GLY A 971 -3.67 -11.76 22.31
CA GLY A 971 -3.51 -13.14 22.78
C GLY A 971 -4.79 -13.85 23.25
N SER A 972 -5.95 -13.18 23.30
CA SER A 972 -7.24 -13.84 23.60
C SER A 972 -7.76 -14.66 22.41
N PRO A 973 -8.15 -15.94 22.57
CA PRO A 973 -8.83 -16.72 21.52
C PRO A 973 -10.18 -16.12 21.09
N ARG A 974 -10.84 -15.36 21.98
CA ARG A 974 -12.12 -14.70 21.73
C ARG A 974 -12.01 -13.61 20.66
N ARG A 975 -10.79 -13.10 20.42
CA ARG A 975 -10.44 -12.29 19.25
C ARG A 975 -10.76 -13.02 17.93
N THR A 976 -10.40 -14.29 17.82
CA THR A 976 -10.61 -15.13 16.63
C THR A 976 -12.08 -15.49 16.45
N HIS A 977 -12.78 -15.78 17.56
CA HIS A 977 -14.24 -16.01 17.52
C HIS A 977 -15.02 -14.74 17.12
N LEU A 978 -14.59 -13.56 17.59
CA LEU A 978 -15.18 -12.32 17.12
C LEU A 978 -14.95 -12.15 15.61
N MET A 979 -13.75 -12.45 15.09
CA MET A 979 -13.47 -12.39 13.65
C MET A 979 -14.36 -13.35 12.83
N SER A 980 -14.54 -14.60 13.24
CA SER A 980 -15.41 -15.54 12.51
C SER A 980 -16.89 -15.11 12.55
N ARG A 981 -17.35 -14.60 13.70
CA ARG A 981 -18.70 -14.02 13.90
C ARG A 981 -18.99 -12.81 13.00
N THR A 982 -17.96 -12.06 12.60
CA THR A 982 -18.09 -10.76 11.91
C THR A 982 -17.57 -10.74 10.47
N GLY A 983 -17.46 -11.90 9.82
CA GLY A 983 -17.01 -11.98 8.42
C GLY A 983 -15.51 -11.68 8.24
N GLY A 984 -14.67 -12.14 9.17
CA GLY A 984 -13.21 -12.04 9.12
C GLY A 984 -12.61 -10.77 9.75
N THR A 985 -13.41 -9.75 10.06
CA THR A 985 -12.90 -8.44 10.49
C THR A 985 -12.92 -8.25 12.01
N PHE A 986 -11.75 -8.14 12.66
CA PHE A 986 -11.68 -7.75 14.06
C PHE A 986 -11.88 -6.24 14.23
N GLN A 987 -12.92 -5.85 14.97
CA GLN A 987 -13.12 -4.47 15.42
C GLN A 987 -13.78 -4.47 16.81
N VAL A 988 -13.29 -3.61 17.71
CA VAL A 988 -13.88 -3.38 19.05
C VAL A 988 -13.86 -1.88 19.40
N PRO A 989 -14.85 -1.35 20.14
CA PRO A 989 -15.97 -2.05 20.76
C PRO A 989 -16.98 -2.56 19.72
N PHE A 990 -17.54 -3.74 20.01
CA PHE A 990 -18.68 -4.32 19.33
C PHE A 990 -19.73 -4.68 20.39
N LEU A 991 -20.94 -4.15 20.24
CA LEU A 991 -22.05 -4.34 21.18
C LEU A 991 -23.13 -5.21 20.53
N GLU A 992 -23.62 -6.21 21.25
CA GLU A 992 -24.79 -6.99 20.87
C GLU A 992 -25.88 -6.90 21.96
N ASP A 993 -27.11 -6.60 21.55
CA ASP A 993 -28.25 -6.36 22.43
C ASP A 993 -29.30 -7.47 22.28
N PRO A 994 -29.37 -8.44 23.20
CA PRO A 994 -30.29 -9.58 23.12
C PRO A 994 -31.75 -9.19 23.44
N ASN A 995 -32.03 -7.93 23.75
CA ASN A 995 -33.37 -7.36 23.94
C ASN A 995 -33.96 -6.81 22.62
N THR A 996 -33.15 -6.70 21.56
CA THR A 996 -33.55 -6.12 20.27
C THR A 996 -33.01 -6.88 19.06
N GLY A 997 -32.03 -7.77 19.23
CA GLY A 997 -31.32 -8.44 18.13
C GLY A 997 -30.29 -7.54 17.44
N VAL A 998 -29.97 -6.38 18.01
CA VAL A 998 -29.07 -5.40 17.41
C VAL A 998 -27.61 -5.74 17.74
N ALA A 999 -26.81 -6.03 16.72
CA ALA A 999 -25.35 -6.08 16.80
C ALA A 999 -24.75 -4.86 16.06
N ILE A 1000 -23.82 -4.12 16.68
CA ILE A 1000 -23.30 -2.83 16.15
C ILE A 1000 -21.81 -2.63 16.52
N PHE A 1001 -21.03 -2.14 15.55
CA PHE A 1001 -19.66 -1.61 15.70
C PHE A 1001 -19.63 -0.08 15.94
N GLU A 1002 -18.43 0.49 16.13
CA GLU A 1002 -18.13 1.91 16.31
C GLU A 1002 -18.65 2.52 17.61
N SER A 1003 -17.75 3.05 18.44
CA SER A 1003 -18.11 3.63 19.74
C SER A 1003 -19.14 4.75 19.62
N SER A 1004 -19.07 5.58 18.58
CA SER A 1004 -20.04 6.66 18.35
C SER A 1004 -21.44 6.15 17.99
N ALA A 1005 -21.55 5.09 17.19
CA ALA A 1005 -22.81 4.45 16.85
C ALA A 1005 -23.41 3.71 18.04
N ILE A 1006 -22.60 2.96 18.79
CA ILE A 1006 -22.99 2.28 20.03
C ILE A 1006 -23.53 3.28 21.06
N ILE A 1007 -22.84 4.42 21.28
CA ILE A 1007 -23.27 5.45 22.22
C ILE A 1007 -24.61 6.09 21.81
N ASN A 1008 -24.81 6.34 20.51
CA ASN A 1008 -26.07 6.86 19.99
C ASN A 1008 -27.21 5.83 20.10
N TYR A 1009 -26.92 4.54 19.88
CA TYR A 1009 -27.87 3.45 20.10
C TYR A 1009 -28.28 3.35 21.57
N LEU A 1010 -27.32 3.25 22.49
CA LEU A 1010 -27.57 3.14 23.92
C LEU A 1010 -28.41 4.32 24.45
N ARG A 1011 -28.05 5.56 24.08
CA ARG A 1011 -28.83 6.74 24.48
C ARG A 1011 -30.22 6.77 23.84
N SER A 1012 -30.40 6.44 22.56
CA SER A 1012 -31.73 6.44 21.94
C SER A 1012 -32.65 5.31 22.42
N ARG A 1013 -32.09 4.16 22.81
CA ARG A 1013 -32.85 2.97 23.22
C ARG A 1013 -33.16 2.89 24.72
N TYR A 1014 -32.28 3.42 25.56
CA TYR A 1014 -32.32 3.21 27.02
C TYR A 1014 -32.43 4.49 27.87
N LEU A 1015 -31.97 5.66 27.41
CA LEU A 1015 -32.17 6.92 28.17
C LEU A 1015 -33.67 7.22 28.31
N GLN A 1016 -34.09 7.69 29.48
CA GLN A 1016 -35.39 8.32 29.68
C GLN A 1016 -35.22 9.83 29.61
N LEU A 1017 -36.07 10.48 28.81
CA LEU A 1017 -36.17 11.95 28.68
C LEU A 1017 -37.17 12.51 29.69
#